data_AF-A0A081NGR3-F1
#
_entry.id   AF-A0A081NGR3-F1
#
_cell.length_a   1.000
_cell.length_b   1.000
_cell.length_c   1.000
_cell.angle_alpha   90.00
_cell.angle_beta   90.00
_cell.angle_gamma   90.00
#
_symmetry.space_group_name_H-M   'P 1'
#
loop_
_entity.id
_entity.type
_entity.pdbx_description
1 polymer ?
#
loop_
_entity_poly.entity_id
_entity_poly.type
_entity_poly.pdbx_seq_one_letter_code
_entity_poly.pdbx_strand_id
1 'polypeptide(L)'
;MQFKRKTLSALIATSLLLTGCSQLSIEAKNTSTLSPSHASSLPTVNIPYQKFVLDNGLTVVVHEDRKAPVVAVNVWYKVGSKDEPFGKTGFAHLFEHLMFNGSENFDQDFFVPFLSAGATDMNGTTNNDRTNYFQTVPTQALDMALWMESDRMGHFLGAVTQEKLDIQRGVVQNEKRQGENRPYGKSWGQMAQDTFPAGHPYSWSVIGSMEDLDAASLEDVKGWFKQYYGPSNAVIVLAGDIDEKTAREKVGQYFADIQPGPPLSVPGAWVAKRTGEKRRVMQDHVTQPRLTLSWNIPQDGASENIEIQLLASILGDGESSRLYQRLVKEEQLVTDVSASIYSRLLAGQIYISADAKPDADLAKIEAIIREELDKALQEGIEQAELDQARIRFTANFIRETERVGGFGGKSDILASGEVYHGNPGFYQVSSQHLTQATPDSIQTAGKKWLNDGVYIQTVLPYPKYTATTEGADRSQLPAVGDGKKLDLPEIQRAELSNGLKIVLANRTSTPMVSMRLQFNGGLSSHQNYGPGVPGFTLEMLREGNEQRDSAGLQTELDKLGTTLSTSISGDQASVSLSSLSSNLVPSLGILTEMVTAPGFDQGDIDQLKAQKLQQIGQEKTTPTSLLQRELPHVLYSADHPYATPATGSGNADTLTSIKRKTIVDYYNDWIRPDNATLFLVGDVNLEQLLPALEQNLATWSAPEKAIPQVKFPEIAQPSQPKVYLINQPDAQQSTIAVAQLLPALTSDQLDEELSFSVFNDLLGGEFTSRINMNLREEKRWSYGARSYSRDTKAQRPYLIRTSVQTDKTGPALAEIRHELQAVFTDEMASADEVTRYRDNRLKEQAGRFETNDRLLSAISRVETYNLPQNYLEQYADLLKGIDTESVRAAGDKRLDPETMIWMVVGDLEKIEKEVRALGLGDVEILQPKG
;
A
#
# COMPACT_ATOMS: atom_id res chain seq x y z
N MET A 1 -55.21 -10.28 60.79
CA MET A 1 -56.06 -9.09 60.61
C MET A 1 -56.61 -9.11 59.18
N GLN A 2 -57.88 -8.85 58.84
CA GLN A 2 -58.74 -7.67 59.06
C GLN A 2 -58.10 -6.37 58.49
N PHE A 3 -58.77 -5.56 57.64
CA PHE A 3 -60.16 -5.62 57.16
C PHE A 3 -60.43 -4.79 55.88
N LYS A 4 -61.37 -5.27 55.02
CA LYS A 4 -62.25 -4.52 54.07
C LYS A 4 -61.58 -3.80 52.86
N ARG A 5 -62.03 -4.01 51.59
CA ARG A 5 -63.29 -3.58 50.90
C ARG A 5 -63.35 -2.05 50.69
N LYS A 6 -63.81 -1.49 49.55
CA LYS A 6 -64.84 -1.96 48.58
C LYS A 6 -64.51 -1.60 47.11
N THR A 7 -65.22 -2.27 46.19
CA THR A 7 -65.52 -1.84 44.79
C THR A 7 -66.79 -0.97 44.72
N LEU A 8 -66.93 -0.14 43.66
CA LEU A 8 -68.03 -0.23 42.66
C LEU A 8 -67.80 0.70 41.45
N SER A 9 -68.70 0.62 40.45
CA SER A 9 -68.55 1.13 39.07
C SER A 9 -69.66 2.13 38.65
N ALA A 10 -69.69 2.46 37.34
CA ALA A 10 -70.62 3.34 36.60
C ALA A 10 -70.20 4.83 36.56
N LEU A 11 -69.99 5.53 35.43
CA LEU A 11 -70.44 5.44 34.02
C LEU A 11 -71.83 6.05 33.75
N ILE A 12 -71.86 7.16 32.99
CA ILE A 12 -72.95 7.70 32.13
C ILE A 12 -72.40 8.89 31.32
N ALA A 13 -72.87 9.09 30.07
CA ALA A 13 -72.62 10.28 29.23
C ALA A 13 -73.86 11.22 29.27
N THR A 14 -73.78 12.54 29.06
CA THR A 14 -73.83 13.27 27.76
C THR A 14 -73.88 14.80 28.03
N SER A 15 -73.91 15.77 27.08
CA SER A 15 -73.22 16.00 25.78
C SER A 15 -73.73 17.33 25.17
N LEU A 16 -73.00 17.98 24.24
CA LEU A 16 -73.44 19.11 23.36
C LEU A 16 -73.70 20.47 24.10
N LEU A 17 -73.48 21.70 23.57
CA LEU A 17 -73.04 22.23 22.25
C LEU A 17 -72.31 23.61 22.37
N LEU A 18 -71.39 23.89 21.43
CA LEU A 18 -70.97 25.17 20.81
C LEU A 18 -70.76 26.49 21.60
N THR A 19 -69.51 27.00 21.57
CA THR A 19 -69.01 28.27 20.93
C THR A 19 -67.56 28.53 21.39
N GLY A 20 -66.62 29.11 20.64
CA GLY A 20 -66.54 29.51 19.22
C GLY A 20 -65.16 30.18 18.92
N CYS A 21 -64.75 30.25 17.65
CA CYS A 21 -63.58 30.97 17.10
C CYS A 21 -62.13 30.45 17.36
N SER A 22 -61.62 29.70 16.37
CA SER A 22 -60.40 30.01 15.59
C SER A 22 -59.03 30.19 16.25
N GLN A 23 -58.13 29.20 16.06
CA GLN A 23 -56.76 29.48 15.59
C GLN A 23 -56.08 28.27 14.92
N LEU A 24 -55.39 28.58 13.81
CA LEU A 24 -54.44 27.81 12.98
C LEU A 24 -54.01 26.41 13.46
N SER A 25 -54.49 25.37 12.77
CA SER A 25 -53.87 24.04 12.77
C SER A 25 -52.65 24.02 11.85
N ILE A 26 -51.46 23.79 12.40
CA ILE A 26 -50.25 23.48 11.61
C ILE A 26 -50.37 22.02 11.15
N GLU A 27 -50.30 21.79 9.83
CA GLU A 27 -50.14 20.44 9.29
C GLU A 27 -48.73 19.93 9.64
N ALA A 28 -48.65 19.01 10.60
CA ALA A 28 -47.46 18.18 10.75
C ALA A 28 -47.33 17.32 9.49
N LYS A 29 -46.46 17.73 8.55
CA LYS A 29 -46.09 16.91 7.40
C LYS A 29 -45.66 15.54 7.92
N ASN A 30 -46.27 14.48 7.41
CA ASN A 30 -45.83 13.11 7.68
C ASN A 30 -44.36 12.99 7.30
N THR A 31 -43.49 12.93 8.29
CA THR A 31 -42.12 12.44 8.12
C THR A 31 -42.25 10.98 7.71
N SER A 32 -42.13 10.73 6.41
CA SER A 32 -42.02 9.39 5.85
C SER A 32 -40.78 8.74 6.43
N THR A 33 -40.94 8.04 7.55
CA THR A 33 -39.93 7.15 8.11
C THR A 33 -39.68 6.05 7.07
N LEU A 34 -38.64 6.26 6.25
CA LEU A 34 -38.14 5.24 5.34
C LEU A 34 -37.71 4.06 6.20
N SER A 35 -38.54 3.02 6.22
CA SER A 35 -38.15 1.73 6.80
C SER A 35 -36.82 1.30 6.17
N PRO A 36 -35.87 0.72 6.92
CA PRO A 36 -34.64 0.17 6.37
C PRO A 36 -35.00 -1.00 5.44
N SER A 37 -35.20 -0.67 4.17
CA SER A 37 -35.85 -1.50 3.17
C SER A 37 -34.80 -2.02 2.21
N HIS A 38 -34.49 -3.30 2.37
CA HIS A 38 -33.52 -4.07 1.57
C HIS A 38 -32.07 -3.62 1.79
N ALA A 39 -31.30 -4.48 2.46
CA ALA A 39 -29.88 -4.55 2.17
C ALA A 39 -29.73 -4.84 0.67
N SER A 40 -29.10 -3.93 -0.08
CA SER A 40 -28.82 -4.15 -1.50
C SER A 40 -27.97 -5.41 -1.63
N SER A 41 -28.35 -6.34 -2.50
CA SER A 41 -27.61 -7.59 -2.69
C SER A 41 -26.19 -7.26 -3.15
N LEU A 42 -25.20 -7.57 -2.30
CA LEU A 42 -23.80 -7.20 -2.53
C LEU A 42 -23.33 -7.70 -3.92
N PRO A 43 -22.63 -6.86 -4.70
CA PRO A 43 -22.29 -7.19 -6.09
C PRO A 43 -21.42 -8.44 -6.17
N THR A 44 -21.94 -9.48 -6.83
CA THR A 44 -21.30 -10.80 -6.87
C THR A 44 -20.28 -10.87 -8.00
N VAL A 45 -18.99 -10.95 -7.65
CA VAL A 45 -17.89 -11.07 -8.62
C VAL A 45 -17.79 -12.52 -9.11
N ASN A 46 -18.10 -12.76 -10.38
CA ASN A 46 -17.93 -14.07 -11.02
C ASN A 46 -16.62 -14.13 -11.82
N ILE A 47 -15.86 -15.21 -11.67
CA ILE A 47 -14.65 -15.51 -12.43
C ILE A 47 -14.80 -16.91 -13.04
N PRO A 48 -15.18 -17.03 -14.33
CA PRO A 48 -15.38 -18.32 -14.98
C PRO A 48 -14.04 -19.00 -15.27
N TYR A 49 -13.94 -20.29 -14.95
CA TYR A 49 -12.73 -21.08 -15.17
C TYR A 49 -13.06 -22.47 -15.74
N GLN A 50 -12.09 -23.03 -16.48
CA GLN A 50 -12.08 -24.43 -16.89
C GLN A 50 -11.03 -25.19 -16.08
N LYS A 51 -11.26 -26.48 -15.81
CA LYS A 51 -10.36 -27.32 -15.01
C LYS A 51 -10.19 -28.69 -15.65
N PHE A 52 -8.95 -29.17 -15.73
CA PHE A 52 -8.61 -30.52 -16.16
C PHE A 52 -7.41 -31.08 -15.39
N VAL A 53 -7.11 -32.35 -15.61
CA VAL A 53 -5.96 -33.05 -15.03
C VAL A 53 -5.24 -33.79 -16.16
N LEU A 54 -3.91 -33.80 -16.15
CA LEU A 54 -3.09 -34.63 -17.05
C LEU A 54 -2.99 -36.07 -16.54
N ASP A 55 -2.59 -37.01 -17.39
CA ASP A 55 -2.47 -38.43 -17.03
C ASP A 55 -1.40 -38.70 -15.93
N ASN A 56 -0.44 -37.78 -15.74
CA ASN A 56 0.53 -37.80 -14.63
C ASN A 56 0.04 -37.10 -13.34
N GLY A 57 -1.23 -36.70 -13.30
CA GLY A 57 -1.88 -36.11 -12.12
C GLY A 57 -1.75 -34.59 -11.97
N LEU A 58 -1.02 -33.88 -12.86
CA LEU A 58 -0.97 -32.41 -12.81
C LEU A 58 -2.36 -31.83 -13.00
N THR A 59 -2.84 -31.11 -12.00
CA THR A 59 -4.09 -30.34 -12.11
C THR A 59 -3.82 -29.02 -12.83
N VAL A 60 -4.67 -28.67 -13.79
CA VAL A 60 -4.58 -27.46 -14.60
C VAL A 60 -5.88 -26.67 -14.49
N VAL A 61 -5.77 -25.39 -14.20
CA VAL A 61 -6.88 -24.43 -14.12
C VAL A 61 -6.64 -23.32 -15.12
N VAL A 62 -7.66 -22.97 -15.89
CA VAL A 62 -7.59 -21.94 -16.94
C VAL A 62 -8.70 -20.91 -16.75
N HIS A 63 -8.33 -19.64 -16.61
CA HIS A 63 -9.25 -18.51 -16.63
C HIS A 63 -8.96 -17.61 -17.84
N GLU A 64 -9.89 -17.58 -18.79
CA GLU A 64 -9.76 -16.76 -20.00
C GLU A 64 -10.21 -15.32 -19.73
N ASP A 65 -9.26 -14.38 -19.74
CA ASP A 65 -9.47 -12.93 -19.60
C ASP A 65 -8.64 -12.19 -20.66
N ARG A 66 -9.26 -11.97 -21.82
CA ARG A 66 -8.64 -11.37 -23.02
C ARG A 66 -8.42 -9.85 -22.93
N LYS A 67 -8.64 -9.20 -21.79
CA LYS A 67 -8.53 -7.72 -21.64
C LYS A 67 -7.12 -7.17 -21.87
N ALA A 68 -6.10 -7.99 -21.69
CA ALA A 68 -4.69 -7.62 -21.79
C ALA A 68 -3.88 -8.80 -22.34
N PRO A 69 -2.78 -8.56 -23.09
CA PRO A 69 -2.00 -9.59 -23.77
C PRO A 69 -0.97 -10.25 -22.86
N VAL A 70 -1.43 -10.76 -21.73
CA VAL A 70 -0.61 -11.38 -20.68
C VAL A 70 -1.29 -12.64 -20.17
N VAL A 71 -0.49 -13.57 -19.64
CA VAL A 71 -0.95 -14.75 -18.93
C VAL A 71 -0.20 -14.82 -17.60
N ALA A 72 -0.92 -14.77 -16.50
CA ALA A 72 -0.39 -15.14 -15.19
C ALA A 72 -0.23 -16.67 -15.13
N VAL A 73 1.00 -17.10 -14.87
CA VAL A 73 1.37 -18.50 -14.61
C VAL A 73 1.67 -18.62 -13.13
N ASN A 74 0.98 -19.52 -12.43
CA ASN A 74 1.14 -19.70 -10.99
C ASN A 74 1.14 -21.20 -10.66
N VAL A 75 2.29 -21.71 -10.22
CA VAL A 75 2.49 -23.13 -9.86
C VAL A 75 2.60 -23.22 -8.34
N TRP A 76 1.67 -23.96 -7.73
CA TRP A 76 1.69 -24.24 -6.30
C TRP A 76 1.86 -25.74 -6.06
N TYR A 77 2.66 -26.05 -5.05
CA TYR A 77 2.83 -27.38 -4.51
C TYR A 77 2.12 -27.46 -3.16
N LYS A 78 1.37 -28.54 -2.91
CA LYS A 78 0.60 -28.75 -1.66
C LYS A 78 1.49 -29.20 -0.49
N VAL A 79 2.64 -28.55 -0.37
CA VAL A 79 3.67 -28.78 0.64
C VAL A 79 4.06 -27.45 1.29
N GLY A 80 4.06 -27.40 2.61
CA GLY A 80 4.51 -26.26 3.40
C GLY A 80 5.23 -26.75 4.65
N SER A 81 5.49 -25.87 5.62
CA SER A 81 6.18 -26.30 6.84
C SER A 81 5.39 -27.34 7.67
N LYS A 82 4.10 -27.54 7.38
CA LYS A 82 3.25 -28.58 8.00
C LYS A 82 3.68 -30.02 7.69
N ASP A 83 4.41 -30.21 6.60
CA ASP A 83 4.79 -31.54 6.10
C ASP A 83 6.22 -31.92 6.55
N GLU A 84 6.91 -31.01 7.24
CA GLU A 84 8.27 -31.20 7.74
C GLU A 84 8.27 -32.23 8.88
N PRO A 85 9.13 -33.26 8.84
CA PRO A 85 9.23 -34.19 9.95
C PRO A 85 9.90 -33.51 11.14
N PHE A 86 9.44 -33.86 12.35
CA PHE A 86 9.97 -33.29 13.59
C PHE A 86 11.50 -33.49 13.70
N GLY A 87 12.24 -32.39 13.88
CA GLY A 87 13.71 -32.37 13.82
C GLY A 87 14.30 -32.25 12.40
N LYS A 88 13.53 -31.70 11.45
CA LYS A 88 13.97 -31.21 10.12
C LYS A 88 13.14 -30.00 9.67
N THR A 89 13.02 -28.98 10.52
CA THR A 89 12.19 -27.79 10.24
C THR A 89 12.86 -26.80 9.27
N GLY A 90 12.06 -26.03 8.53
CA GLY A 90 12.52 -25.02 7.55
C GLY A 90 12.80 -25.56 6.15
N PHE A 91 12.59 -26.86 5.92
CA PHE A 91 12.76 -27.50 4.61
C PHE A 91 11.86 -26.93 3.53
N ALA A 92 10.61 -26.57 3.83
CA ALA A 92 9.70 -25.99 2.85
C ALA A 92 10.23 -24.65 2.31
N HIS A 93 10.70 -23.77 3.21
CA HIS A 93 11.24 -22.46 2.86
C HIS A 93 12.63 -22.56 2.22
N LEU A 94 13.48 -23.47 2.69
CA LEU A 94 14.74 -23.79 2.01
C LEU A 94 14.51 -24.24 0.57
N PHE A 95 13.41 -24.95 0.31
CA PHE A 95 13.03 -25.38 -1.04
C PHE A 95 12.63 -24.23 -1.95
N GLU A 96 11.90 -23.23 -1.46
CA GLU A 96 11.61 -22.00 -2.21
C GLU A 96 12.89 -21.35 -2.75
N HIS A 97 13.89 -21.16 -1.87
CA HIS A 97 15.18 -20.56 -2.24
C HIS A 97 15.98 -21.44 -3.20
N LEU A 98 16.05 -22.76 -2.96
CA LEU A 98 16.75 -23.68 -3.87
C LEU A 98 16.12 -23.73 -5.27
N MET A 99 14.79 -23.61 -5.36
CA MET A 99 14.00 -23.64 -6.59
C MET A 99 14.13 -22.36 -7.44
N PHE A 100 14.98 -21.41 -7.05
CA PHE A 100 15.46 -20.32 -7.92
C PHE A 100 16.87 -20.54 -8.49
N ASN A 101 17.60 -21.57 -8.04
CA ASN A 101 18.98 -21.88 -8.46
C ASN A 101 19.02 -22.86 -9.64
N GLY A 102 18.02 -22.80 -10.52
CA GLY A 102 17.96 -23.55 -11.77
C GLY A 102 17.61 -25.04 -11.67
N SER A 103 17.58 -25.67 -12.84
CA SER A 103 17.20 -27.08 -13.11
C SER A 103 18.13 -27.65 -14.20
N GLU A 104 18.09 -28.97 -14.48
CA GLU A 104 19.11 -29.66 -15.30
C GLU A 104 19.29 -29.04 -16.70
N ASN A 105 18.23 -28.47 -17.29
CA ASN A 105 18.30 -27.84 -18.61
C ASN A 105 18.37 -26.30 -18.55
N PHE A 106 18.24 -25.70 -17.36
CA PHE A 106 18.48 -24.28 -17.09
C PHE A 106 19.18 -24.06 -15.73
N ASP A 107 20.47 -24.37 -15.66
CA ASP A 107 21.29 -24.20 -14.45
C ASP A 107 21.82 -22.74 -14.33
N GLN A 108 20.88 -21.80 -14.12
CA GLN A 108 21.14 -20.36 -13.93
C GLN A 108 20.10 -19.76 -12.96
N ASP A 109 20.20 -18.46 -12.67
CA ASP A 109 19.23 -17.73 -11.85
C ASP A 109 17.86 -17.68 -12.55
N PHE A 110 16.85 -18.27 -11.91
CA PHE A 110 15.52 -18.49 -12.49
C PHE A 110 14.76 -17.19 -12.77
N PHE A 111 15.05 -16.09 -12.07
CA PHE A 111 14.34 -14.81 -12.27
C PHE A 111 14.68 -14.15 -13.60
N VAL A 112 15.89 -14.36 -14.12
CA VAL A 112 16.38 -13.60 -15.27
C VAL A 112 15.53 -13.79 -16.53
N PRO A 113 15.27 -14.99 -17.05
CA PRO A 113 14.45 -15.16 -18.25
C PRO A 113 13.06 -14.54 -18.12
N PHE A 114 12.52 -14.38 -16.91
CA PHE A 114 11.27 -13.66 -16.68
C PHE A 114 11.44 -12.14 -16.74
N LEU A 115 12.44 -11.56 -16.06
CA LEU A 115 12.80 -10.14 -16.23
C LEU A 115 13.03 -9.83 -17.72
N SER A 116 13.82 -10.68 -18.35
CA SER A 116 14.11 -10.67 -19.78
C SER A 116 12.98 -11.16 -20.67
N ALA A 117 11.81 -11.57 -20.17
CA ALA A 117 10.61 -11.78 -20.99
C ALA A 117 9.67 -10.56 -20.95
N GLY A 118 10.00 -9.53 -20.17
CA GLY A 118 9.07 -8.47 -19.81
C GLY A 118 7.97 -8.96 -18.87
N ALA A 119 8.26 -9.97 -18.05
CA ALA A 119 7.33 -10.46 -17.05
C ALA A 119 7.21 -9.50 -15.87
N THR A 120 6.01 -9.40 -15.30
CA THR A 120 5.74 -8.66 -14.06
C THR A 120 5.38 -9.63 -12.94
N ASP A 121 5.32 -9.13 -11.71
CA ASP A 121 4.80 -9.86 -10.54
C ASP A 121 5.49 -11.21 -10.27
N MET A 122 6.75 -11.37 -10.66
CA MET A 122 7.48 -12.63 -10.48
C MET A 122 7.98 -12.81 -9.05
N ASN A 123 7.61 -13.91 -8.39
CA ASN A 123 8.17 -14.30 -7.09
C ASN A 123 7.87 -15.76 -6.75
N GLY A 124 8.29 -16.21 -5.57
CA GLY A 124 7.73 -17.37 -4.88
C GLY A 124 7.45 -17.02 -3.42
N THR A 125 6.71 -17.89 -2.72
CA THR A 125 6.53 -17.81 -1.26
C THR A 125 6.15 -19.15 -0.63
N THR A 126 6.59 -19.34 0.60
CA THR A 126 6.25 -20.48 1.48
C THR A 126 5.40 -20.01 2.65
N ASN A 127 4.48 -20.86 3.11
CA ASN A 127 3.89 -20.72 4.44
C ASN A 127 3.76 -22.07 5.14
N ASN A 128 2.89 -22.16 6.14
CA ASN A 128 2.66 -23.42 6.84
C ASN A 128 2.10 -24.53 5.93
N ASP A 129 1.31 -24.20 4.90
CA ASP A 129 0.52 -25.20 4.15
C ASP A 129 0.92 -25.35 2.67
N ARG A 130 1.56 -24.34 2.06
CA ARG A 130 1.94 -24.30 0.64
C ARG A 130 3.35 -23.77 0.40
N THR A 131 3.87 -24.08 -0.79
CA THR A 131 4.99 -23.42 -1.45
C THR A 131 4.55 -23.10 -2.89
N ASN A 132 4.73 -21.86 -3.36
CA ASN A 132 4.37 -21.48 -4.73
C ASN A 132 5.41 -20.61 -5.42
N TYR A 133 5.26 -20.55 -6.74
CA TYR A 133 6.03 -19.70 -7.64
C TYR A 133 5.09 -19.14 -8.71
N PHE A 134 5.26 -17.87 -9.05
CA PHE A 134 4.31 -17.15 -9.90
C PHE A 134 4.97 -16.04 -10.69
N GLN A 135 4.42 -15.76 -11.87
CA GLN A 135 4.84 -14.70 -12.78
C GLN A 135 3.71 -14.31 -13.73
N THR A 136 3.63 -13.04 -14.11
CA THR A 136 2.75 -12.56 -15.20
C THR A 136 3.60 -12.35 -16.45
N VAL A 137 3.39 -13.14 -17.51
CA VAL A 137 4.19 -13.04 -18.75
C VAL A 137 3.37 -12.51 -19.92
N PRO A 138 3.95 -11.79 -20.90
CA PRO A 138 3.28 -11.53 -22.18
C PRO A 138 2.87 -12.84 -22.88
N THR A 139 1.75 -12.85 -23.63
CA THR A 139 1.20 -14.08 -24.23
C THR A 139 2.24 -14.87 -25.05
N GLN A 140 3.11 -14.18 -25.77
CA GLN A 140 4.19 -14.74 -26.59
C GLN A 140 5.34 -15.38 -25.80
N ALA A 141 5.46 -15.09 -24.50
CA ALA A 141 6.45 -15.67 -23.60
C ALA A 141 5.89 -16.86 -22.78
N LEU A 142 4.61 -17.22 -22.95
CA LEU A 142 3.99 -18.32 -22.22
C LEU A 142 4.70 -19.66 -22.44
N ASP A 143 5.14 -19.96 -23.66
CA ASP A 143 5.85 -21.21 -23.96
C ASP A 143 7.19 -21.33 -23.21
N MET A 144 7.91 -20.21 -23.05
CA MET A 144 9.12 -20.15 -22.21
C MET A 144 8.76 -20.33 -20.73
N ALA A 145 7.70 -19.66 -20.26
CA ALA A 145 7.24 -19.77 -18.88
C ALA A 145 6.84 -21.19 -18.50
N LEU A 146 6.05 -21.86 -19.35
CA LEU A 146 5.63 -23.25 -19.13
C LEU A 146 6.80 -24.21 -19.20
N TRP A 147 7.73 -24.03 -20.14
CA TRP A 147 8.95 -24.85 -20.23
C TRP A 147 9.84 -24.71 -18.99
N MET A 148 10.01 -23.50 -18.46
CA MET A 148 10.79 -23.27 -17.24
C MET A 148 10.14 -23.87 -15.99
N GLU A 149 8.83 -23.71 -15.85
CA GLU A 149 8.09 -24.35 -14.76
C GLU A 149 8.13 -25.88 -14.85
N SER A 150 8.07 -26.45 -16.06
CA SER A 150 8.19 -27.90 -16.24
C SER A 150 9.60 -28.40 -15.98
N ASP A 151 10.65 -27.68 -16.42
CA ASP A 151 12.04 -28.07 -16.15
C ASP A 151 12.32 -28.03 -14.64
N ARG A 152 11.80 -27.03 -13.94
CA ARG A 152 11.90 -26.98 -12.48
C ARG A 152 11.06 -28.06 -11.77
N MET A 153 9.93 -28.47 -12.31
CA MET A 153 9.09 -29.54 -11.73
C MET A 153 9.65 -30.95 -12.01
N GLY A 154 10.25 -31.19 -13.18
CA GLY A 154 10.74 -32.52 -13.58
C GLY A 154 12.23 -32.76 -13.37
N HIS A 155 13.04 -31.71 -13.53
CA HIS A 155 14.49 -31.77 -13.77
C HIS A 155 15.33 -31.00 -12.75
N PHE A 156 14.79 -30.70 -11.57
CA PHE A 156 15.53 -30.04 -10.50
C PHE A 156 16.68 -30.90 -9.93
N LEU A 157 16.49 -32.22 -9.83
CA LEU A 157 17.32 -33.10 -9.00
C LEU A 157 18.80 -33.18 -9.40
N GLY A 158 19.13 -33.07 -10.69
CA GLY A 158 20.50 -33.04 -11.19
C GLY A 158 21.19 -31.69 -10.95
N ALA A 159 20.44 -30.59 -10.99
CA ALA A 159 20.95 -29.24 -10.74
C ALA A 159 21.22 -28.96 -9.25
N VAL A 160 20.57 -29.66 -8.30
CA VAL A 160 20.90 -29.51 -6.88
C VAL A 160 22.26 -30.15 -6.56
N THR A 161 23.26 -29.31 -6.33
CA THR A 161 24.58 -29.69 -5.80
C THR A 161 24.66 -29.46 -4.30
N GLN A 162 25.66 -30.06 -3.63
CA GLN A 162 25.93 -29.76 -2.22
C GLN A 162 26.29 -28.28 -2.02
N GLU A 163 27.00 -27.68 -2.99
CA GLU A 163 27.37 -26.27 -3.00
C GLU A 163 26.14 -25.34 -2.99
N LYS A 164 25.20 -25.49 -3.95
CA LYS A 164 23.95 -24.71 -3.95
C LYS A 164 23.16 -24.88 -2.65
N LEU A 165 23.17 -26.09 -2.07
CA LEU A 165 22.55 -26.36 -0.79
C LEU A 165 23.23 -25.62 0.35
N ASP A 166 24.54 -25.75 0.51
CA ASP A 166 25.34 -25.08 1.54
C ASP A 166 25.11 -23.56 1.53
N ILE A 167 25.00 -22.98 0.34
CA ILE A 167 24.67 -21.57 0.22
C ILE A 167 23.22 -21.25 0.55
N GLN A 168 22.22 -21.93 -0.01
CA GLN A 168 20.84 -21.52 0.29
C GLN A 168 20.46 -21.79 1.75
N ARG A 169 21.15 -22.72 2.42
CA ARG A 169 21.16 -22.79 3.88
C ARG A 169 21.74 -21.52 4.51
N GLY A 170 22.92 -21.07 4.08
CA GLY A 170 23.51 -19.80 4.52
C GLY A 170 22.63 -18.56 4.27
N VAL A 171 21.91 -18.50 3.14
CA VAL A 171 20.97 -17.42 2.80
C VAL A 171 19.74 -17.46 3.72
N VAL A 172 19.04 -18.59 3.82
CA VAL A 172 17.85 -18.73 4.68
C VAL A 172 18.21 -18.55 6.16
N GLN A 173 19.38 -19.01 6.60
CA GLN A 173 19.91 -18.69 7.93
C GLN A 173 20.18 -17.20 8.11
N ASN A 174 20.72 -16.49 7.11
CA ASN A 174 20.92 -15.05 7.19
C ASN A 174 19.58 -14.30 7.20
N GLU A 175 18.60 -14.74 6.42
CA GLU A 175 17.24 -14.21 6.44
C GLU A 175 16.58 -14.41 7.82
N LYS A 176 16.71 -15.60 8.42
CA LYS A 176 16.26 -15.89 9.78
C LYS A 176 16.90 -14.94 10.80
N ARG A 177 18.23 -14.77 10.73
CA ARG A 177 18.97 -13.80 11.57
C ARG A 177 18.50 -12.37 11.34
N GLN A 178 18.21 -11.95 10.10
CA GLN A 178 17.70 -10.62 9.77
C GLN A 178 16.27 -10.41 10.29
N GLY A 179 15.36 -11.36 10.06
CA GLY A 179 13.97 -11.32 10.52
C GLY A 179 13.89 -11.28 12.05
N GLU A 180 14.66 -12.13 12.74
CA GLU A 180 14.75 -12.17 14.20
C GLU A 180 15.51 -10.98 14.84
N ASN A 181 16.15 -10.14 14.02
CA ASN A 181 16.75 -8.87 14.42
C ASN A 181 15.86 -7.65 14.13
N ARG A 182 14.70 -7.82 13.48
CA ARG A 182 13.68 -6.76 13.35
C ARG A 182 12.86 -6.66 14.65
N PRO A 183 12.30 -5.48 14.99
CA PRO A 183 11.37 -5.31 16.10
C PRO A 183 10.27 -6.38 16.15
N TYR A 184 10.15 -7.05 17.29
CA TYR A 184 9.24 -8.16 17.56
C TYR A 184 9.49 -9.44 16.73
N GLY A 185 10.60 -9.53 15.99
CA GLY A 185 10.83 -10.59 15.00
C GLY A 185 10.86 -12.01 15.59
N LYS A 186 11.38 -12.15 16.81
CA LYS A 186 11.40 -13.43 17.56
C LYS A 186 10.04 -13.82 18.14
N SER A 187 9.08 -12.89 18.19
CA SER A 187 7.78 -13.09 18.86
C SER A 187 7.01 -14.27 18.27
N TRP A 188 6.94 -14.36 16.93
CA TRP A 188 6.21 -15.40 16.20
C TRP A 188 6.78 -16.81 16.39
N GLY A 189 8.11 -16.96 16.38
CA GLY A 189 8.77 -18.26 16.62
C GLY A 189 8.50 -18.78 18.04
N GLN A 190 8.61 -17.90 19.04
CA GLN A 190 8.27 -18.22 20.42
C GLN A 190 6.77 -18.54 20.58
N MET A 191 5.91 -17.79 19.89
CA MET A 191 4.46 -18.01 19.90
C MET A 191 4.10 -19.38 19.33
N ALA A 192 4.65 -19.78 18.18
CA ALA A 192 4.42 -21.11 17.60
C ALA A 192 4.72 -22.24 18.59
N GLN A 193 5.91 -22.20 19.20
CA GLN A 193 6.34 -23.16 20.24
C GLN A 193 5.46 -23.13 21.49
N ASP A 194 4.99 -21.96 21.92
CA ASP A 194 4.17 -21.85 23.12
C ASP A 194 2.67 -22.13 22.90
N THR A 195 2.17 -22.03 21.67
CA THR A 195 0.73 -22.13 21.34
C THR A 195 0.28 -23.50 20.82
N PHE A 196 1.21 -24.38 20.43
CA PHE A 196 0.94 -25.75 19.99
C PHE A 196 1.78 -26.78 20.78
N PRO A 197 1.32 -28.04 20.92
CA PRO A 197 2.12 -29.07 21.58
C PRO A 197 3.35 -29.46 20.74
N ALA A 198 4.44 -29.87 21.39
CA ALA A 198 5.65 -30.30 20.68
C ALA A 198 5.36 -31.48 19.73
N GLY A 199 5.86 -31.38 18.49
CA GLY A 199 5.56 -32.34 17.43
C GLY A 199 4.27 -32.03 16.64
N HIS A 200 3.54 -30.96 16.98
CA HIS A 200 2.51 -30.39 16.11
C HIS A 200 3.17 -29.60 14.97
N PRO A 201 2.71 -29.72 13.71
CA PRO A 201 3.39 -29.08 12.59
C PRO A 201 3.37 -27.54 12.56
N TYR A 202 2.58 -26.90 13.44
CA TYR A 202 2.61 -25.45 13.67
C TYR A 202 3.32 -25.07 14.99
N SER A 203 4.01 -26.00 15.66
CA SER A 203 4.85 -25.69 16.83
C SER A 203 6.23 -25.12 16.47
N TRP A 204 6.47 -24.82 15.20
CA TRP A 204 7.66 -24.15 14.68
C TRP A 204 7.31 -23.11 13.61
N SER A 205 8.23 -22.18 13.37
CA SER A 205 8.14 -21.18 12.30
C SER A 205 8.48 -21.77 10.94
N VAL A 206 7.88 -21.25 9.86
CA VAL A 206 8.10 -21.68 8.47
C VAL A 206 9.58 -21.65 8.04
N ILE A 207 10.37 -20.71 8.59
CA ILE A 207 11.81 -20.57 8.34
C ILE A 207 12.69 -21.56 9.14
N GLY A 208 12.07 -22.45 9.93
CA GLY A 208 12.74 -23.51 10.67
C GLY A 208 13.65 -23.07 11.83
N SER A 209 14.50 -24.01 12.26
CA SER A 209 15.55 -23.82 13.27
C SER A 209 16.94 -23.81 12.61
N MET A 210 17.93 -23.24 13.31
CA MET A 210 19.31 -23.22 12.79
C MET A 210 19.89 -24.64 12.71
N GLU A 211 19.62 -25.47 13.73
CA GLU A 211 20.12 -26.84 13.86
C GLU A 211 19.57 -27.76 12.75
N ASP A 212 18.28 -27.65 12.43
CA ASP A 212 17.66 -28.44 11.36
C ASP A 212 18.18 -28.05 9.97
N LEU A 213 18.42 -26.75 9.75
CA LEU A 213 19.06 -26.26 8.52
C LEU A 213 20.51 -26.75 8.45
N ASP A 214 21.31 -26.60 9.50
CA ASP A 214 22.70 -27.10 9.55
C ASP A 214 22.79 -28.62 9.35
N ALA A 215 21.78 -29.39 9.80
CA ALA A 215 21.67 -30.84 9.62
C ALA A 215 21.15 -31.26 8.23
N ALA A 216 20.52 -30.37 7.46
CA ALA A 216 19.90 -30.70 6.18
C ALA A 216 20.94 -31.17 5.13
N SER A 217 20.91 -32.46 4.80
CA SER A 217 21.82 -33.06 3.81
C SER A 217 21.28 -33.00 2.38
N LEU A 218 22.16 -33.16 1.39
CA LEU A 218 21.75 -33.28 -0.01
C LEU A 218 20.86 -34.52 -0.26
N GLU A 219 20.97 -35.57 0.56
CA GLU A 219 20.07 -36.72 0.50
C GLU A 219 18.67 -36.36 0.99
N ASP A 220 18.56 -35.63 2.11
CA ASP A 220 17.27 -35.16 2.64
C ASP A 220 16.54 -34.26 1.63
N VAL A 221 17.29 -33.34 1.01
CA VAL A 221 16.77 -32.44 -0.02
C VAL A 221 16.32 -33.24 -1.26
N LYS A 222 17.14 -34.16 -1.78
CA LYS A 222 16.73 -35.00 -2.92
C LYS A 222 15.64 -36.01 -2.55
N GLY A 223 15.40 -36.28 -1.27
CA GLY A 223 14.23 -37.01 -0.76
C GLY A 223 12.97 -36.14 -0.75
N TRP A 224 13.06 -34.95 -0.16
CA TRP A 224 11.95 -33.98 -0.05
C TRP A 224 11.38 -33.57 -1.41
N PHE A 225 12.24 -33.29 -2.39
CA PHE A 225 11.78 -33.00 -3.75
C PHE A 225 10.98 -34.16 -4.34
N LYS A 226 11.55 -35.38 -4.33
CA LYS A 226 10.91 -36.59 -4.85
C LYS A 226 9.58 -36.90 -4.18
N GLN A 227 9.46 -36.55 -2.89
CA GLN A 227 8.24 -36.76 -2.12
C GLN A 227 7.14 -35.75 -2.51
N TYR A 228 7.46 -34.45 -2.59
CA TYR A 228 6.44 -33.40 -2.57
C TYR A 228 6.28 -32.58 -3.85
N TYR A 229 7.26 -32.58 -4.76
CA TYR A 229 7.31 -31.65 -5.91
C TYR A 229 6.90 -32.29 -7.25
N GLY A 230 6.39 -33.52 -7.23
CA GLY A 230 5.85 -34.16 -8.43
C GLY A 230 4.48 -33.59 -8.87
N PRO A 231 4.11 -33.72 -10.16
CA PRO A 231 2.90 -33.14 -10.76
C PRO A 231 1.60 -33.56 -10.05
N SER A 232 1.52 -34.80 -9.56
CA SER A 232 0.40 -35.33 -8.77
C SER A 232 0.12 -34.57 -7.46
N ASN A 233 1.06 -33.76 -6.97
CA ASN A 233 0.90 -32.88 -5.80
C ASN A 233 0.81 -31.38 -6.15
N ALA A 234 0.92 -31.03 -7.42
CA ALA A 234 0.97 -29.65 -7.91
C ALA A 234 -0.36 -29.21 -8.52
N VAL A 235 -0.55 -27.89 -8.59
CA VAL A 235 -1.56 -27.27 -9.46
C VAL A 235 -0.93 -26.10 -10.20
N ILE A 236 -1.19 -26.02 -11.50
CA ILE A 236 -0.85 -24.85 -12.32
C ILE A 236 -2.11 -24.09 -12.70
N VAL A 237 -2.12 -22.78 -12.40
CA VAL A 237 -3.17 -21.84 -12.79
C VAL A 237 -2.64 -20.97 -13.92
N LEU A 238 -3.40 -20.87 -15.01
CA LEU A 238 -3.16 -19.99 -16.15
C LEU A 238 -4.32 -19.01 -16.28
N ALA A 239 -4.07 -17.71 -16.13
CA ALA A 239 -5.11 -16.68 -16.15
C ALA A 239 -4.74 -15.50 -17.07
N GLY A 240 -5.59 -15.19 -18.06
CA GLY A 240 -5.36 -14.09 -19.00
C GLY A 240 -5.64 -14.46 -20.46
N ASP A 241 -4.74 -14.10 -21.37
CA ASP A 241 -4.85 -14.24 -22.83
C ASP A 241 -4.70 -15.70 -23.34
N ILE A 242 -5.47 -16.63 -22.75
CA ILE A 242 -5.42 -18.07 -23.01
C ILE A 242 -6.78 -18.77 -22.83
N ASP A 243 -7.08 -19.68 -23.75
CA ASP A 243 -8.23 -20.59 -23.71
C ASP A 243 -7.83 -22.01 -23.26
N GLU A 244 -8.81 -22.81 -22.86
CA GLU A 244 -8.60 -24.18 -22.37
C GLU A 244 -7.90 -25.09 -23.39
N LYS A 245 -8.20 -24.94 -24.69
CA LYS A 245 -7.61 -25.81 -25.72
C LYS A 245 -6.11 -25.52 -25.85
N THR A 246 -5.73 -24.24 -25.96
CA THR A 246 -4.35 -23.79 -26.01
C THR A 246 -3.58 -24.17 -24.75
N ALA A 247 -4.20 -24.06 -23.56
CA ALA A 247 -3.62 -24.51 -22.30
C ALA A 247 -3.40 -26.03 -22.28
N ARG A 248 -4.37 -26.83 -22.73
CA ARG A 248 -4.28 -28.30 -22.79
C ARG A 248 -3.17 -28.76 -23.74
N GLU A 249 -3.01 -28.07 -24.87
CA GLU A 249 -1.94 -28.32 -25.84
C GLU A 249 -0.56 -28.00 -25.23
N LYS A 250 -0.36 -26.79 -24.69
CA LYS A 250 0.95 -26.35 -24.17
C LYS A 250 1.34 -27.02 -22.86
N VAL A 251 0.46 -27.09 -21.87
CA VAL A 251 0.76 -27.77 -20.59
C VAL A 251 0.93 -29.29 -20.82
N GLY A 252 0.18 -29.87 -21.76
CA GLY A 252 0.41 -31.24 -22.21
C GLY A 252 1.77 -31.45 -22.89
N GLN A 253 2.23 -30.48 -23.70
CA GLN A 253 3.54 -30.53 -24.35
C GLN A 253 4.70 -30.45 -23.35
N TYR A 254 4.59 -29.61 -22.31
CA TYR A 254 5.71 -29.31 -21.41
C TYR A 254 5.74 -30.17 -20.14
N PHE A 255 4.60 -30.61 -19.60
CA PHE A 255 4.55 -31.27 -18.29
C PHE A 255 4.18 -32.75 -18.31
N ALA A 256 3.70 -33.32 -19.43
CA ALA A 256 3.07 -34.66 -19.41
C ALA A 256 4.03 -35.85 -19.30
N ASP A 257 5.32 -35.67 -19.60
CA ASP A 257 6.38 -36.67 -19.47
C ASP A 257 6.97 -36.75 -18.06
N ILE A 258 6.86 -35.65 -17.28
CA ILE A 258 7.24 -35.59 -15.87
C ILE A 258 6.53 -36.71 -15.10
N GLN A 259 7.30 -37.52 -14.39
CA GLN A 259 6.77 -38.67 -13.66
C GLN A 259 5.94 -38.23 -12.44
N PRO A 260 4.79 -38.89 -12.15
CA PRO A 260 3.98 -38.58 -10.98
C PRO A 260 4.79 -38.76 -9.68
N GLY A 261 4.62 -37.81 -8.75
CA GLY A 261 5.12 -37.95 -7.38
C GLY A 261 4.40 -39.07 -6.62
N PRO A 262 5.01 -39.62 -5.55
CA PRO A 262 4.46 -40.72 -4.78
C PRO A 262 3.15 -40.31 -4.09
N PRO A 263 2.25 -41.28 -3.78
CA PRO A 263 1.04 -40.99 -3.02
C PRO A 263 1.36 -40.39 -1.65
N LEU A 264 0.83 -39.20 -1.38
CA LEU A 264 1.05 -38.48 -0.12
C LEU A 264 -0.04 -38.77 0.92
N SER A 265 0.38 -38.81 2.19
CA SER A 265 -0.53 -38.78 3.34
C SER A 265 -0.77 -37.33 3.74
N VAL A 266 -1.94 -36.78 3.44
CA VAL A 266 -2.33 -35.43 3.86
C VAL A 266 -2.72 -35.46 5.34
N PRO A 267 -2.09 -34.65 6.24
CA PRO A 267 -2.51 -34.54 7.62
C PRO A 267 -3.91 -33.91 7.72
N GLY A 268 -4.80 -34.54 8.49
CA GLY A 268 -6.13 -34.01 8.78
C GLY A 268 -6.09 -32.85 9.79
N ALA A 269 -7.23 -32.17 9.96
CA ALA A 269 -7.35 -31.05 10.88
C ALA A 269 -6.98 -31.42 12.32
N TRP A 270 -6.05 -30.66 12.90
CA TRP A 270 -5.56 -30.84 14.27
C TRP A 270 -5.51 -29.48 14.97
N VAL A 271 -6.69 -28.96 15.33
CA VAL A 271 -6.86 -27.62 15.93
C VAL A 271 -6.06 -27.41 17.21
N ALA A 272 -5.71 -28.48 17.94
CA ALA A 272 -4.94 -28.44 19.18
C ALA A 272 -5.49 -27.39 20.16
N LYS A 273 -6.81 -27.38 20.38
CA LYS A 273 -7.47 -26.40 21.24
C LYS A 273 -6.86 -26.46 22.64
N ARG A 274 -6.43 -25.31 23.15
CA ARG A 274 -5.88 -25.16 24.50
C ARG A 274 -6.98 -24.99 25.54
N THR A 275 -6.60 -25.14 26.81
CA THR A 275 -7.44 -24.93 27.99
C THR A 275 -6.64 -24.21 29.07
N GLY A 276 -7.29 -23.33 29.83
CA GLY A 276 -6.63 -22.45 30.80
C GLY A 276 -5.84 -21.32 30.15
N GLU A 277 -5.01 -20.64 30.95
CA GLU A 277 -4.22 -19.49 30.55
C GLU A 277 -2.71 -19.82 30.54
N LYS A 278 -2.00 -19.31 29.53
CA LYS A 278 -0.53 -19.41 29.43
C LYS A 278 0.09 -18.05 29.12
N ARG A 279 1.14 -17.67 29.86
CA ARG A 279 1.82 -16.37 29.73
C ARG A 279 3.29 -16.49 29.32
N ARG A 280 3.77 -15.53 28.54
CA ARG A 280 5.17 -15.34 28.14
C ARG A 280 5.55 -13.87 28.28
N VAL A 281 6.70 -13.58 28.89
CA VAL A 281 7.36 -12.28 28.82
C VAL A 281 8.72 -12.47 28.17
N MET A 282 9.11 -11.57 27.27
CA MET A 282 10.41 -11.57 26.58
C MET A 282 10.90 -10.14 26.34
N GLN A 283 12.17 -10.00 25.97
CA GLN A 283 12.79 -8.73 25.60
C GLN A 283 13.30 -8.78 24.15
N ASP A 284 13.20 -7.66 23.43
CA ASP A 284 13.66 -7.47 22.05
C ASP A 284 14.02 -5.99 21.79
N HIS A 285 14.70 -5.66 20.68
CA HIS A 285 15.19 -4.30 20.36
C HIS A 285 14.08 -3.32 19.94
N VAL A 286 13.09 -3.12 20.80
CA VAL A 286 11.85 -2.35 20.53
C VAL A 286 11.78 -1.10 21.39
N THR A 287 11.00 -0.10 20.96
CA THR A 287 10.79 1.18 21.68
C THR A 287 9.49 1.25 22.47
N GLN A 288 8.57 0.32 22.23
CA GLN A 288 7.26 0.21 22.86
C GLN A 288 7.04 -1.22 23.36
N PRO A 289 6.36 -1.44 24.50
CA PRO A 289 5.90 -2.76 24.88
C PRO A 289 4.79 -3.25 23.94
N ARG A 290 4.83 -4.51 23.49
CA ARG A 290 3.72 -5.15 22.76
C ARG A 290 3.07 -6.21 23.63
N LEU A 291 1.73 -6.17 23.72
CA LEU A 291 0.90 -7.22 24.31
C LEU A 291 0.14 -7.94 23.19
N THR A 292 0.23 -9.27 23.12
CA THR A 292 -0.55 -10.09 22.18
C THR A 292 -1.28 -11.21 22.92
N LEU A 293 -2.60 -11.26 22.78
CA LEU A 293 -3.44 -12.39 23.18
C LEU A 293 -3.70 -13.27 21.94
N SER A 294 -3.79 -14.59 22.11
CA SER A 294 -4.04 -15.54 21.02
C SER A 294 -4.84 -16.76 21.46
N TRP A 295 -5.59 -17.36 20.52
CA TRP A 295 -6.32 -18.63 20.68
C TRP A 295 -6.17 -19.51 19.44
N ASN A 296 -6.18 -20.83 19.62
CA ASN A 296 -6.25 -21.80 18.51
C ASN A 296 -7.73 -22.02 18.14
N ILE A 297 -8.06 -21.86 16.86
CA ILE A 297 -9.43 -21.88 16.32
C ILE A 297 -9.50 -22.89 15.15
N PRO A 298 -10.70 -23.20 14.61
CA PRO A 298 -10.83 -24.17 13.52
C PRO A 298 -9.95 -23.88 12.32
N GLN A 299 -9.58 -24.94 11.63
CA GLN A 299 -8.90 -24.88 10.36
C GLN A 299 -9.69 -24.07 9.32
N ASP A 300 -9.00 -23.66 8.27
CA ASP A 300 -9.59 -22.90 7.18
C ASP A 300 -10.76 -23.65 6.49
N GLY A 301 -11.73 -22.90 5.96
CA GLY A 301 -12.95 -23.41 5.37
C GLY A 301 -14.00 -23.97 6.35
N ALA A 302 -13.73 -24.04 7.65
CA ALA A 302 -14.78 -24.26 8.66
C ALA A 302 -15.66 -23.01 8.81
N SER A 303 -16.97 -23.16 9.03
CA SER A 303 -17.86 -22.00 9.21
C SER A 303 -17.46 -21.17 10.42
N GLU A 304 -17.06 -21.80 11.53
CA GLU A 304 -16.67 -21.06 12.74
C GLU A 304 -15.32 -20.33 12.58
N ASN A 305 -14.50 -20.66 11.57
CA ASN A 305 -13.31 -19.88 11.25
C ASN A 305 -13.70 -18.51 10.67
N ILE A 306 -14.64 -18.49 9.72
CA ILE A 306 -15.18 -17.27 9.09
C ILE A 306 -15.99 -16.44 10.11
N GLU A 307 -16.75 -17.10 10.98
CA GLU A 307 -17.48 -16.42 12.07
C GLU A 307 -16.52 -15.73 13.05
N ILE A 308 -15.36 -16.33 13.34
CA ILE A 308 -14.31 -15.70 14.16
C ILE A 308 -13.55 -14.62 13.38
N GLN A 309 -13.44 -14.72 12.05
CA GLN A 309 -12.91 -13.64 11.20
C GLN A 309 -13.74 -12.35 11.31
N LEU A 310 -15.08 -12.50 11.27
CA LEU A 310 -16.01 -11.39 11.44
C LEU A 310 -15.97 -10.81 12.86
N LEU A 311 -15.85 -11.66 13.88
CA LEU A 311 -15.64 -11.21 15.27
C LEU A 311 -14.32 -10.43 15.43
N ALA A 312 -13.23 -10.89 14.80
CA ALA A 312 -11.95 -10.19 14.83
C ALA A 312 -12.05 -8.78 14.20
N SER A 313 -12.72 -8.65 13.05
CA SER A 313 -12.92 -7.34 12.41
C SER A 313 -13.73 -6.37 13.29
N ILE A 314 -14.83 -6.84 13.90
CA ILE A 314 -15.64 -6.01 14.82
C ILE A 314 -14.84 -5.58 16.06
N LEU A 315 -13.99 -6.47 16.59
CA LEU A 315 -13.15 -6.16 17.74
C LEU A 315 -12.00 -5.19 17.43
N GLY A 316 -11.31 -5.32 16.28
CA GLY A 316 -10.04 -4.61 16.05
C GLY A 316 -9.63 -4.39 14.59
N ASP A 317 -10.56 -4.14 13.67
CA ASP A 317 -10.30 -3.68 12.30
C ASP A 317 -10.85 -2.25 12.10
N GLY A 318 -9.95 -1.31 11.76
CA GLY A 318 -10.28 0.10 11.52
C GLY A 318 -10.65 0.92 12.77
N GLU A 319 -10.73 2.25 12.60
CA GLU A 319 -10.97 3.18 13.72
C GLU A 319 -12.36 3.01 14.36
N SER A 320 -13.31 2.40 13.67
CA SER A 320 -14.68 2.14 14.14
C SER A 320 -14.81 0.86 14.99
N SER A 321 -13.73 0.09 15.20
CA SER A 321 -13.74 -1.14 15.99
C SER A 321 -13.75 -0.90 17.52
N ARG A 322 -14.33 -1.83 18.28
CA ARG A 322 -14.55 -1.69 19.73
C ARG A 322 -13.25 -1.46 20.52
N LEU A 323 -12.22 -2.26 20.25
CA LEU A 323 -10.93 -2.13 20.95
C LEU A 323 -10.21 -0.83 20.59
N TYR A 324 -10.31 -0.37 19.34
CA TYR A 324 -9.68 0.87 18.92
C TYR A 324 -10.33 2.09 19.59
N GLN A 325 -11.66 2.19 19.56
CA GLN A 325 -12.39 3.22 20.28
C GLN A 325 -12.00 3.25 21.77
N ARG A 326 -12.03 2.07 22.42
CA ARG A 326 -11.76 1.99 23.86
C ARG A 326 -10.29 2.25 24.23
N LEU A 327 -9.32 1.63 23.56
CA LEU A 327 -7.91 1.68 23.95
C LEU A 327 -7.12 2.87 23.34
N VAL A 328 -7.46 3.29 22.12
CA VAL A 328 -6.74 4.35 21.39
C VAL A 328 -7.38 5.72 21.60
N LYS A 329 -8.71 5.84 21.46
CA LYS A 329 -9.42 7.13 21.54
C LYS A 329 -9.81 7.50 22.97
N GLU A 330 -10.51 6.61 23.69
CA GLU A 330 -11.01 6.88 25.06
C GLU A 330 -9.91 6.79 26.13
N GLU A 331 -9.35 5.58 26.34
CA GLU A 331 -8.41 5.31 27.45
C GLU A 331 -6.97 5.73 27.10
N GLN A 332 -6.69 5.90 25.80
CA GLN A 332 -5.42 6.39 25.25
C GLN A 332 -4.17 5.65 25.72
N LEU A 333 -4.27 4.35 26.05
CA LEU A 333 -3.18 3.55 26.61
C LEU A 333 -2.21 3.01 25.55
N VAL A 334 -2.69 2.86 24.31
CA VAL A 334 -1.99 2.19 23.21
C VAL A 334 -1.77 3.16 22.04
N THR A 335 -0.75 2.90 21.23
CA THR A 335 -0.50 3.59 19.95
C THR A 335 -1.22 2.90 18.79
N ASP A 336 -1.35 1.58 18.85
CA ASP A 336 -2.11 0.74 17.92
C ASP A 336 -2.81 -0.40 18.68
N VAL A 337 -3.94 -0.85 18.15
CA VAL A 337 -4.56 -2.13 18.52
C VAL A 337 -5.23 -2.75 17.31
N SER A 338 -5.02 -4.04 17.11
CA SER A 338 -5.54 -4.79 15.98
C SER A 338 -5.96 -6.21 16.38
N ALA A 339 -6.99 -6.73 15.71
CA ALA A 339 -7.45 -8.10 15.86
C ALA A 339 -7.60 -8.78 14.50
N SER A 340 -7.03 -9.98 14.35
CA SER A 340 -6.98 -10.69 13.06
C SER A 340 -6.86 -12.20 13.24
N ILE A 341 -7.14 -12.96 12.17
CA ILE A 341 -6.94 -14.42 12.15
C ILE A 341 -5.90 -14.83 11.09
N TYR A 342 -5.19 -15.92 11.37
CA TYR A 342 -4.36 -16.64 10.43
C TYR A 342 -4.97 -18.03 10.24
N SER A 343 -5.75 -18.17 9.17
CA SER A 343 -6.40 -19.42 8.76
C SER A 343 -5.42 -20.32 8.01
N ARG A 344 -5.47 -21.61 8.33
CA ARG A 344 -4.56 -22.66 7.84
C ARG A 344 -5.24 -24.03 7.89
N LEU A 345 -4.72 -25.01 7.14
CA LEU A 345 -5.38 -26.30 6.89
C LEU A 345 -5.49 -27.24 8.10
N LEU A 346 -4.61 -27.14 9.11
CA LEU A 346 -4.70 -27.97 10.33
C LEU A 346 -5.42 -27.23 11.47
N ALA A 347 -5.23 -25.91 11.57
CA ALA A 347 -5.67 -25.07 12.68
C ALA A 347 -5.53 -23.57 12.33
N GLY A 348 -6.62 -22.81 12.43
CA GLY A 348 -6.52 -21.36 12.46
C GLY A 348 -5.98 -20.86 13.81
N GLN A 349 -5.53 -19.62 13.86
CA GLN A 349 -5.33 -18.88 15.11
C GLN A 349 -5.94 -17.49 14.99
N ILE A 350 -6.50 -16.97 16.09
CA ILE A 350 -6.82 -15.55 16.23
C ILE A 350 -5.75 -14.89 17.10
N TYR A 351 -5.48 -13.61 16.82
CA TYR A 351 -4.61 -12.75 17.60
C TYR A 351 -5.34 -11.42 17.89
N ILE A 352 -5.12 -10.89 19.09
CA ILE A 352 -5.43 -9.50 19.44
C ILE A 352 -4.12 -8.89 19.94
N SER A 353 -3.59 -7.89 19.24
CA SER A 353 -2.31 -7.25 19.57
C SER A 353 -2.50 -5.77 19.86
N ALA A 354 -1.80 -5.27 20.87
CA ALA A 354 -1.80 -3.88 21.28
C ALA A 354 -0.36 -3.39 21.52
N ASP A 355 0.01 -2.29 20.88
CA ASP A 355 1.28 -1.60 21.11
C ASP A 355 1.07 -0.54 22.19
N ALA A 356 1.60 -0.80 23.39
CA ALA A 356 1.43 0.07 24.52
C ALA A 356 2.29 1.34 24.37
N LYS A 357 1.76 2.49 24.78
CA LYS A 357 2.58 3.69 24.96
C LYS A 357 3.67 3.42 26.01
N PRO A 358 4.82 4.12 25.96
CA PRO A 358 5.79 4.10 27.05
C PRO A 358 5.11 4.32 28.40
N ASP A 359 5.51 3.54 29.40
CA ASP A 359 5.00 3.55 30.78
C ASP A 359 3.48 3.26 30.97
N ALA A 360 2.77 2.82 29.92
CA ALA A 360 1.35 2.43 30.03
C ALA A 360 1.14 1.09 30.77
N ASP A 361 0.04 1.01 31.54
CA ASP A 361 -0.31 -0.18 32.32
C ASP A 361 -0.83 -1.32 31.42
N LEU A 362 0.05 -2.30 31.16
CA LEU A 362 -0.24 -3.50 30.40
C LEU A 362 -1.34 -4.39 31.02
N ALA A 363 -1.51 -4.38 32.35
CA ALA A 363 -2.57 -5.13 33.00
C ALA A 363 -3.94 -4.44 32.80
N LYS A 364 -3.98 -3.10 32.80
CA LYS A 364 -5.17 -2.34 32.41
C LYS A 364 -5.53 -2.56 30.94
N ILE A 365 -4.53 -2.57 30.04
CA ILE A 365 -4.74 -2.88 28.61
C ILE A 365 -5.32 -4.29 28.44
N GLU A 366 -4.77 -5.30 29.10
CA GLU A 366 -5.29 -6.67 29.03
C GLU A 366 -6.73 -6.78 29.58
N ALA A 367 -7.03 -6.11 30.69
CA ALA A 367 -8.37 -6.11 31.29
C ALA A 367 -9.42 -5.53 30.32
N ILE A 368 -9.10 -4.44 29.63
CA ILE A 368 -9.98 -3.82 28.62
C ILE A 368 -10.18 -4.75 27.41
N ILE A 369 -9.13 -5.40 26.92
CA ILE A 369 -9.24 -6.36 25.81
C ILE A 369 -10.19 -7.50 26.17
N ARG A 370 -10.13 -7.98 27.42
CA ARG A 370 -11.05 -9.01 27.93
C ARG A 370 -12.47 -8.48 28.09
N GLU A 371 -12.65 -7.26 28.61
CA GLU A 371 -13.98 -6.67 28.81
C GLU A 371 -14.76 -6.54 27.49
N GLU A 372 -14.12 -6.03 26.43
CA GLU A 372 -14.78 -5.90 25.11
C GLU A 372 -15.00 -7.23 24.41
N LEU A 373 -14.07 -8.19 24.58
CA LEU A 373 -14.29 -9.57 24.12
C LEU A 373 -15.47 -10.21 24.87
N ASP A 374 -15.51 -10.14 26.20
CA ASP A 374 -16.57 -10.72 27.02
C ASP A 374 -17.93 -10.06 26.75
N LYS A 375 -18.00 -8.75 26.46
CA LYS A 375 -19.24 -8.11 25.95
C LYS A 375 -19.68 -8.72 24.63
N ALA A 376 -18.79 -8.77 23.63
CA ALA A 376 -19.10 -9.35 22.31
C ALA A 376 -19.48 -10.84 22.41
N LEU A 377 -18.93 -11.57 23.37
CA LEU A 377 -19.31 -12.95 23.66
C LEU A 377 -20.63 -13.06 24.42
N GLN A 378 -20.86 -12.34 25.52
CA GLN A 378 -22.06 -12.56 26.36
C GLN A 378 -23.30 -11.84 25.85
N GLU A 379 -23.16 -10.57 25.49
CA GLU A 379 -24.25 -9.68 25.05
C GLU A 379 -24.45 -9.80 23.54
N GLY A 380 -23.35 -9.95 22.78
CA GLY A 380 -23.34 -10.15 21.33
C GLY A 380 -22.79 -8.96 20.54
N ILE A 381 -23.03 -9.02 19.23
CA ILE A 381 -22.74 -7.95 18.27
C ILE A 381 -24.06 -7.41 17.71
N GLU A 382 -24.09 -6.12 17.36
CA GLU A 382 -25.23 -5.54 16.66
C GLU A 382 -25.22 -5.96 15.18
N GLN A 383 -26.41 -6.03 14.58
CA GLN A 383 -26.55 -6.27 13.14
C GLN A 383 -25.85 -5.17 12.32
N ALA A 384 -25.79 -3.94 12.83
CA ALA A 384 -25.09 -2.82 12.21
C ALA A 384 -23.56 -3.03 12.17
N GLU A 385 -22.95 -3.54 13.23
CA GLU A 385 -21.51 -3.86 13.26
C GLU A 385 -21.17 -4.94 12.23
N LEU A 386 -22.00 -5.99 12.15
CA LEU A 386 -21.85 -7.08 11.17
C LEU A 386 -21.97 -6.57 9.73
N ASP A 387 -22.96 -5.73 9.43
CA ASP A 387 -23.16 -5.22 8.08
C ASP A 387 -22.10 -4.18 7.69
N GLN A 388 -21.57 -3.39 8.63
CA GLN A 388 -20.40 -2.51 8.40
C GLN A 388 -19.12 -3.32 8.15
N ALA A 389 -18.91 -4.45 8.85
CA ALA A 389 -17.80 -5.35 8.57
C ALA A 389 -17.92 -5.97 7.16
N ARG A 390 -19.11 -6.44 6.78
CA ARG A 390 -19.39 -6.99 5.43
C ARG A 390 -19.13 -5.98 4.32
N ILE A 391 -19.56 -4.73 4.48
CA ILE A 391 -19.33 -3.65 3.52
C ILE A 391 -17.82 -3.39 3.37
N ARG A 392 -17.06 -3.35 4.47
CA ARG A 392 -15.61 -3.19 4.45
C ARG A 392 -14.88 -4.35 3.75
N PHE A 393 -15.18 -5.61 4.10
CA PHE A 393 -14.63 -6.78 3.41
C PHE A 393 -14.93 -6.78 1.91
N THR A 394 -16.17 -6.48 1.52
CA THR A 394 -16.59 -6.45 0.11
C THR A 394 -15.88 -5.33 -0.67
N ALA A 395 -15.79 -4.14 -0.09
CA ALA A 395 -15.14 -3.00 -0.73
C ALA A 395 -13.61 -3.18 -0.84
N ASN A 396 -12.97 -3.81 0.14
CA ASN A 396 -11.54 -4.16 0.07
C ASN A 396 -11.29 -5.20 -1.03
N PHE A 397 -12.06 -6.30 -1.05
CA PHE A 397 -11.94 -7.34 -2.07
C PHE A 397 -12.12 -6.79 -3.50
N ILE A 398 -13.06 -5.86 -3.71
CA ILE A 398 -13.27 -5.21 -5.02
C ILE A 398 -12.08 -4.30 -5.39
N ARG A 399 -11.51 -3.55 -4.43
CA ARG A 399 -10.31 -2.71 -4.66
C ARG A 399 -9.05 -3.51 -4.93
N GLU A 400 -8.87 -4.65 -4.28
CA GLU A 400 -7.73 -5.55 -4.48
C GLU A 400 -7.83 -6.26 -5.85
N THR A 401 -9.04 -6.71 -6.22
CA THR A 401 -9.32 -7.33 -7.53
C THR A 401 -9.35 -6.35 -8.72
N GLU A 402 -9.08 -5.05 -8.55
CA GLU A 402 -8.72 -4.18 -9.68
C GLU A 402 -7.43 -4.65 -10.38
N ARG A 403 -6.48 -5.19 -9.61
CA ARG A 403 -5.17 -5.62 -10.10
C ARG A 403 -5.20 -7.04 -10.66
N VAL A 404 -4.41 -7.28 -11.71
CA VAL A 404 -4.23 -8.64 -12.24
C VAL A 404 -3.32 -9.46 -11.32
N GLY A 405 -2.20 -8.87 -10.91
CA GLY A 405 -1.14 -9.50 -10.13
C GLY A 405 -0.78 -8.77 -8.82
N GLY A 406 0.34 -9.19 -8.23
CA GLY A 406 0.80 -8.73 -6.92
C GLY A 406 0.00 -9.32 -5.74
N PHE A 407 0.43 -9.02 -4.51
CA PHE A 407 -0.27 -9.43 -3.28
C PHE A 407 -1.73 -8.96 -3.29
N GLY A 408 -2.66 -9.92 -3.12
CA GLY A 408 -4.11 -9.68 -3.17
C GLY A 408 -4.70 -9.47 -4.58
N GLY A 409 -3.89 -9.52 -5.64
CA GLY A 409 -4.40 -9.45 -7.02
C GLY A 409 -5.20 -10.70 -7.42
N LYS A 410 -5.91 -10.63 -8.55
CA LYS A 410 -6.76 -11.75 -9.01
C LYS A 410 -6.00 -13.08 -9.12
N SER A 411 -4.73 -13.08 -9.54
CA SER A 411 -3.91 -14.30 -9.65
C SER A 411 -3.57 -14.96 -8.30
N ASP A 412 -3.51 -14.17 -7.22
CA ASP A 412 -3.21 -14.64 -5.85
C ASP A 412 -4.47 -15.22 -5.19
N ILE A 413 -5.62 -14.55 -5.38
CA ILE A 413 -6.94 -14.99 -4.92
C ILE A 413 -7.37 -16.32 -5.58
N LEU A 414 -7.19 -16.47 -6.89
CA LEU A 414 -7.60 -17.69 -7.60
C LEU A 414 -6.72 -18.89 -7.25
N ALA A 415 -5.42 -18.67 -7.07
CA ALA A 415 -4.50 -19.77 -6.80
C ALA A 415 -4.51 -20.18 -5.31
N SER A 416 -4.80 -19.26 -4.38
CA SER A 416 -5.11 -19.61 -2.97
C SER A 416 -6.36 -20.47 -2.85
N GLY A 417 -7.44 -20.09 -3.55
CA GLY A 417 -8.66 -20.91 -3.62
C GLY A 417 -8.39 -22.34 -4.09
N GLU A 418 -7.66 -22.49 -5.20
CA GLU A 418 -7.36 -23.80 -5.77
C GLU A 418 -6.49 -24.69 -4.87
N VAL A 419 -5.59 -24.12 -4.07
CA VAL A 419 -4.56 -24.94 -3.40
C VAL A 419 -4.87 -25.22 -1.95
N TYR A 420 -5.50 -24.28 -1.23
CA TYR A 420 -6.02 -24.57 0.10
C TYR A 420 -7.33 -25.38 0.04
N HIS A 421 -8.12 -25.28 -1.03
CA HIS A 421 -9.47 -25.88 -1.09
C HIS A 421 -9.82 -26.68 -2.35
N GLY A 422 -8.92 -26.81 -3.33
CA GLY A 422 -9.20 -27.54 -4.57
C GLY A 422 -10.19 -26.86 -5.52
N ASN A 423 -10.49 -25.57 -5.30
CA ASN A 423 -11.48 -24.79 -6.04
C ASN A 423 -11.01 -23.33 -6.25
N PRO A 424 -10.68 -22.88 -7.47
CA PRO A 424 -10.19 -21.51 -7.69
C PRO A 424 -11.25 -20.45 -7.34
N GLY A 425 -12.53 -20.83 -7.47
CA GLY A 425 -13.67 -20.03 -7.07
C GLY A 425 -13.99 -20.07 -5.57
N PHE A 426 -13.10 -20.59 -4.69
CA PHE A 426 -13.40 -20.70 -3.26
C PHE A 426 -13.71 -19.34 -2.60
N TYR A 427 -13.15 -18.24 -3.13
CA TYR A 427 -13.52 -16.89 -2.68
C TYR A 427 -15.04 -16.66 -2.70
N GLN A 428 -15.77 -17.24 -3.67
CA GLN A 428 -17.23 -17.17 -3.75
C GLN A 428 -17.92 -17.89 -2.59
N VAL A 429 -17.34 -19.00 -2.11
CA VAL A 429 -17.83 -19.76 -0.94
C VAL A 429 -17.60 -18.94 0.34
N SER A 430 -16.43 -18.32 0.48
CA SER A 430 -16.16 -17.38 1.58
C SER A 430 -17.11 -16.18 1.57
N SER A 431 -17.39 -15.58 0.40
CA SER A 431 -18.40 -14.51 0.27
C SER A 431 -19.81 -14.98 0.61
N GLN A 432 -20.20 -16.22 0.25
CA GLN A 432 -21.50 -16.79 0.61
C GLN A 432 -21.62 -17.03 2.12
N HIS A 433 -20.59 -17.56 2.79
CA HIS A 433 -20.61 -17.71 4.24
C HIS A 433 -20.61 -16.35 4.97
N LEU A 434 -19.81 -15.38 4.51
CA LEU A 434 -19.78 -14.01 5.05
C LEU A 434 -21.15 -13.31 4.93
N THR A 435 -21.89 -13.54 3.85
CA THR A 435 -23.25 -13.01 3.66
C THR A 435 -24.35 -13.80 4.37
N GLN A 436 -24.09 -15.04 4.79
CA GLN A 436 -25.04 -15.88 5.53
C GLN A 436 -24.87 -15.87 7.06
N ALA A 437 -23.71 -15.44 7.57
CA ALA A 437 -23.46 -15.34 9.02
C ALA A 437 -24.51 -14.49 9.76
N THR A 438 -24.72 -14.75 11.05
CA THR A 438 -25.62 -13.96 11.90
C THR A 438 -24.91 -13.54 13.19
N PRO A 439 -25.41 -12.51 13.91
CA PRO A 439 -24.91 -12.17 15.24
C PRO A 439 -24.89 -13.37 16.19
N ASP A 440 -25.93 -14.20 16.18
CA ASP A 440 -26.02 -15.42 16.99
C ASP A 440 -24.95 -16.46 16.61
N SER A 441 -24.65 -16.63 15.32
CA SER A 441 -23.68 -17.61 14.86
C SER A 441 -22.25 -17.19 15.20
N ILE A 442 -21.94 -15.90 15.03
CA ILE A 442 -20.68 -15.28 15.45
C ILE A 442 -20.49 -15.34 16.97
N GLN A 443 -21.52 -15.02 17.75
CA GLN A 443 -21.50 -15.15 19.20
C GLN A 443 -21.29 -16.62 19.63
N THR A 444 -21.91 -17.57 18.93
CA THR A 444 -21.77 -19.01 19.20
C THR A 444 -20.35 -19.51 18.91
N ALA A 445 -19.76 -19.12 17.78
CA ALA A 445 -18.38 -19.45 17.44
C ALA A 445 -17.39 -18.85 18.46
N GLY A 446 -17.55 -17.57 18.80
CA GLY A 446 -16.78 -16.91 19.83
C GLY A 446 -16.85 -17.62 21.19
N LYS A 447 -18.06 -17.94 21.68
CA LYS A 447 -18.28 -18.70 22.92
C LYS A 447 -17.63 -20.08 22.89
N LYS A 448 -17.64 -20.75 21.73
CA LYS A 448 -17.08 -22.10 21.54
C LYS A 448 -15.55 -22.11 21.59
N TRP A 449 -14.90 -21.04 21.12
CA TRP A 449 -13.45 -21.03 20.87
C TRP A 449 -12.63 -20.10 21.76
N LEU A 450 -13.17 -18.96 22.22
CA LEU A 450 -12.41 -17.89 22.87
C LEU A 450 -12.61 -17.79 24.39
N ASN A 451 -13.70 -18.34 24.93
CA ASN A 451 -13.99 -18.39 26.38
C ASN A 451 -12.90 -19.07 27.24
N ASP A 452 -12.00 -19.87 26.65
CA ASP A 452 -10.94 -20.59 27.35
C ASP A 452 -9.74 -20.86 26.42
N GLY A 453 -8.56 -21.10 27.00
CA GLY A 453 -7.35 -21.50 26.26
C GLY A 453 -6.43 -20.35 25.85
N VAL A 454 -6.57 -19.14 26.40
CA VAL A 454 -5.80 -17.95 26.00
C VAL A 454 -4.29 -18.12 26.22
N TYR A 455 -3.50 -17.68 25.23
CA TYR A 455 -2.06 -17.46 25.36
C TYR A 455 -1.78 -15.96 25.28
N ILE A 456 -0.87 -15.47 26.11
CA ILE A 456 -0.59 -14.05 26.30
C ILE A 456 0.92 -13.82 26.25
N GLN A 457 1.37 -12.95 25.35
CA GLN A 457 2.77 -12.62 25.14
C GLN A 457 3.01 -11.14 25.35
N THR A 458 4.05 -10.82 26.13
CA THR A 458 4.54 -9.46 26.35
C THR A 458 5.97 -9.33 25.84
N VAL A 459 6.22 -8.38 24.95
CA VAL A 459 7.57 -8.03 24.47
C VAL A 459 7.96 -6.67 25.05
N LEU A 460 9.20 -6.55 25.56
CA LEU A 460 9.75 -5.36 26.20
C LEU A 460 11.09 -4.93 25.54
N PRO A 461 11.57 -3.68 25.70
CA PRO A 461 12.86 -3.20 25.16
C PRO A 461 14.12 -3.97 25.62
N TYR A 462 15.18 -3.99 24.78
CA TYR A 462 16.45 -4.75 24.97
C TYR A 462 17.70 -4.00 24.43
N PRO A 463 18.87 -4.06 25.09
CA PRO A 463 20.11 -3.32 24.70
C PRO A 463 21.02 -4.03 23.66
N LYS A 464 21.66 -3.26 22.76
CA LYS A 464 22.31 -3.63 21.46
C LYS A 464 23.60 -4.50 21.48
N TYR A 465 23.90 -5.23 20.38
CA TYR A 465 25.14 -5.23 19.50
C TYR A 465 25.09 -6.35 18.39
N THR A 466 26.15 -6.64 17.57
CA THR A 466 26.08 -7.03 16.09
C THR A 466 26.75 -8.36 15.56
N ALA A 467 26.49 -8.79 14.27
CA ALA A 467 27.06 -9.93 13.44
C ALA A 467 26.77 -9.73 11.88
N THR A 468 26.93 -10.58 10.80
CA THR A 468 27.21 -12.03 10.41
C THR A 468 27.73 -12.16 8.91
N THR A 469 28.17 -13.33 8.33
CA THR A 469 28.60 -13.47 6.87
C THR A 469 28.51 -14.84 6.07
N GLU A 470 27.62 -14.91 5.05
CA GLU A 470 27.76 -15.19 3.55
C GLU A 470 28.05 -16.53 2.76
N GLY A 471 27.86 -16.49 1.39
CA GLY A 471 27.61 -17.60 0.39
C GLY A 471 28.00 -17.39 -1.14
N ALA A 472 27.10 -17.65 -2.14
CA ALA A 472 27.41 -18.10 -3.56
C ALA A 472 27.52 -17.08 -4.74
N ASP A 473 27.91 -17.64 -5.90
CA ASP A 473 27.99 -17.12 -7.29
C ASP A 473 26.68 -17.27 -8.13
N ARG A 474 26.55 -16.48 -9.23
CA ARG A 474 25.37 -16.30 -10.11
C ARG A 474 25.76 -15.75 -11.50
N SER A 475 25.85 -16.56 -12.58
CA SER A 475 26.78 -16.23 -13.68
C SER A 475 26.28 -15.81 -15.09
N GLN A 476 25.01 -15.94 -15.53
CA GLN A 476 24.55 -15.54 -16.90
C GLN A 476 23.07 -15.07 -16.99
N LEU A 477 22.67 -14.44 -18.13
CA LEU A 477 21.36 -13.79 -18.35
C LEU A 477 20.74 -13.94 -19.80
N PRO A 478 19.51 -14.47 -19.99
CA PRO A 478 18.71 -14.48 -21.27
C PRO A 478 17.95 -13.17 -21.68
N ALA A 479 17.04 -13.17 -22.70
CA ALA A 479 16.61 -11.98 -23.51
C ALA A 479 15.10 -11.85 -23.97
N VAL A 480 14.68 -10.66 -24.46
CA VAL A 480 13.27 -10.11 -24.58
C VAL A 480 12.65 -9.99 -25.98
N GLY A 481 11.30 -9.93 -26.05
CA GLY A 481 10.50 -9.62 -27.26
C GLY A 481 9.67 -8.31 -27.23
N ASP A 482 8.81 -8.14 -28.24
CA ASP A 482 8.05 -6.91 -28.58
C ASP A 482 6.66 -6.81 -27.91
N GLY A 483 6.10 -5.57 -27.82
CA GLY A 483 4.83 -5.27 -27.12
C GLY A 483 3.68 -4.74 -28.00
N LYS A 484 2.44 -4.83 -27.51
CA LYS A 484 1.22 -4.29 -28.17
C LYS A 484 1.01 -2.79 -27.85
N LYS A 485 0.27 -2.06 -28.69
CA LYS A 485 -0.12 -0.66 -28.43
C LYS A 485 -1.20 -0.58 -27.34
N LEU A 486 -1.09 0.43 -26.48
CA LEU A 486 -2.07 0.78 -25.44
C LEU A 486 -3.37 1.35 -26.05
N ASP A 487 -4.50 1.03 -25.42
CA ASP A 487 -5.82 1.60 -25.69
C ASP A 487 -6.31 2.38 -24.45
N LEU A 488 -7.01 3.49 -24.63
CA LEU A 488 -7.40 4.41 -23.54
C LEU A 488 -8.87 4.85 -23.69
N PRO A 489 -9.62 4.98 -22.58
CA PRO A 489 -11.01 5.44 -22.62
C PRO A 489 -11.11 6.93 -23.00
N GLU A 490 -12.19 7.28 -23.72
CA GLU A 490 -12.51 8.65 -24.12
C GLU A 490 -12.66 9.59 -22.90
N ILE A 491 -12.01 10.76 -22.95
CA ILE A 491 -12.05 11.76 -21.89
C ILE A 491 -13.15 12.79 -22.17
N GLN A 492 -14.30 12.58 -21.54
CA GLN A 492 -15.49 13.43 -21.61
C GLN A 492 -15.34 14.66 -20.70
N ARG A 493 -15.98 15.78 -21.07
CA ARG A 493 -15.91 17.06 -20.32
C ARG A 493 -17.26 17.74 -20.24
N ALA A 494 -17.50 18.42 -19.12
CA ALA A 494 -18.66 19.28 -18.89
C ALA A 494 -18.30 20.43 -17.94
N GLU A 495 -19.21 21.39 -17.78
CA GLU A 495 -19.10 22.49 -16.83
C GLU A 495 -20.47 22.65 -16.15
N LEU A 496 -20.49 22.77 -14.82
CA LEU A 496 -21.73 22.96 -14.07
C LEU A 496 -22.17 24.43 -14.10
N SER A 497 -23.43 24.70 -13.74
CA SER A 497 -24.02 26.04 -13.73
C SER A 497 -23.32 27.07 -12.82
N ASN A 498 -22.42 26.64 -11.92
CA ASN A 498 -21.55 27.49 -11.09
C ASN A 498 -20.11 27.67 -11.62
N GLY A 499 -19.80 27.13 -12.81
CA GLY A 499 -18.46 27.17 -13.42
C GLY A 499 -17.51 26.05 -12.98
N LEU A 500 -17.95 25.10 -12.15
CA LEU A 500 -17.14 23.93 -11.80
C LEU A 500 -16.94 23.03 -13.03
N LYS A 501 -15.68 22.83 -13.42
CA LYS A 501 -15.30 21.97 -14.55
C LYS A 501 -15.29 20.50 -14.17
N ILE A 502 -15.79 19.65 -15.05
CA ILE A 502 -15.88 18.19 -14.90
C ILE A 502 -15.06 17.52 -16.00
N VAL A 503 -14.22 16.56 -15.64
CA VAL A 503 -13.43 15.73 -16.56
C VAL A 503 -13.64 14.25 -16.18
N LEU A 504 -14.14 13.42 -17.09
CA LEU A 504 -14.55 12.05 -16.81
C LEU A 504 -13.99 11.08 -17.86
N ALA A 505 -13.43 9.95 -17.42
CA ALA A 505 -13.13 8.82 -18.30
C ALA A 505 -13.86 7.55 -17.81
N ASN A 506 -14.76 7.03 -18.65
CA ASN A 506 -15.60 5.88 -18.29
C ASN A 506 -14.79 4.57 -18.40
N ARG A 507 -14.84 3.73 -17.36
CA ARG A 507 -14.16 2.43 -17.29
C ARG A 507 -14.98 1.43 -16.47
N THR A 508 -15.74 0.59 -17.17
CA THR A 508 -16.69 -0.39 -16.61
C THR A 508 -16.06 -1.68 -16.04
N SER A 509 -14.73 -1.75 -15.88
CA SER A 509 -14.00 -3.01 -15.54
C SER A 509 -14.20 -3.50 -14.10
N THR A 510 -14.58 -2.60 -13.20
CA THR A 510 -14.91 -2.84 -11.79
C THR A 510 -16.00 -1.85 -11.39
N PRO A 511 -16.92 -2.21 -10.47
CA PRO A 511 -18.06 -1.36 -10.07
C PRO A 511 -17.64 -0.27 -9.06
N MET A 512 -16.57 0.46 -9.41
CA MET A 512 -15.88 1.45 -8.61
C MET A 512 -15.77 2.75 -9.40
N VAL A 513 -15.79 3.87 -8.68
CA VAL A 513 -15.51 5.20 -9.22
C VAL A 513 -14.55 5.93 -8.30
N SER A 514 -13.41 6.32 -8.86
CA SER A 514 -12.47 7.26 -8.24
C SER A 514 -12.77 8.69 -8.68
N MET A 515 -12.68 9.61 -7.73
CA MET A 515 -12.96 11.04 -7.89
C MET A 515 -11.86 11.88 -7.27
N ARG A 516 -11.55 13.03 -7.86
CA ARG A 516 -10.67 14.06 -7.28
C ARG A 516 -11.20 15.44 -7.58
N LEU A 517 -11.69 16.14 -6.56
CA LEU A 517 -11.97 17.56 -6.64
C LEU A 517 -10.67 18.31 -6.35
N GLN A 518 -10.07 18.90 -7.38
CA GLN A 518 -8.75 19.53 -7.34
C GLN A 518 -8.88 21.05 -7.42
N PHE A 519 -8.07 21.77 -6.64
CA PHE A 519 -8.01 23.22 -6.55
C PHE A 519 -6.60 23.72 -6.85
N ASN A 520 -6.47 24.83 -7.58
CA ASN A 520 -5.18 25.48 -7.84
C ASN A 520 -4.62 26.26 -6.63
N GLY A 521 -4.79 25.70 -5.41
CA GLY A 521 -4.34 26.24 -4.13
C GLY A 521 -3.37 25.30 -3.42
N GLY A 522 -2.27 24.93 -4.07
CA GLY A 522 -1.19 24.16 -3.43
C GLY A 522 -0.41 24.96 -2.38
N LEU A 523 0.67 24.37 -1.85
CA LEU A 523 1.53 25.01 -0.83
C LEU A 523 2.00 26.42 -1.22
N SER A 524 2.19 26.69 -2.53
CA SER A 524 2.58 28.00 -3.06
C SER A 524 1.59 29.15 -2.78
N SER A 525 0.33 28.84 -2.49
CA SER A 525 -0.71 29.82 -2.12
C SER A 525 -0.50 30.51 -0.76
N HIS A 526 0.55 30.15 -0.01
CA HIS A 526 0.78 30.61 1.37
C HIS A 526 1.14 32.10 1.54
N GLN A 527 1.45 32.84 0.46
CA GLN A 527 2.08 34.18 0.53
C GLN A 527 1.32 35.22 1.39
N ASN A 528 -0.02 35.13 1.50
CA ASN A 528 -0.84 36.04 2.31
C ASN A 528 -1.24 35.47 3.69
N TYR A 529 -0.80 34.24 4.02
CA TYR A 529 -1.35 33.43 5.11
C TYR A 529 -0.29 32.87 6.07
N GLY A 530 0.87 32.51 5.53
CA GLY A 530 1.98 31.88 6.25
C GLY A 530 2.18 30.39 5.89
N PRO A 531 3.42 29.88 5.93
CA PRO A 531 3.73 28.46 5.67
C PRO A 531 2.89 27.49 6.51
N GLY A 532 2.30 26.48 5.86
CA GLY A 532 1.50 25.43 6.50
C GLY A 532 -0.01 25.71 6.52
N VAL A 533 -0.47 26.97 6.43
CA VAL A 533 -1.92 27.29 6.40
C VAL A 533 -2.68 26.57 5.27
N PRO A 534 -2.14 26.43 4.03
CA PRO A 534 -2.80 25.65 2.98
C PRO A 534 -3.07 24.19 3.39
N GLY A 535 -2.07 23.48 3.90
CA GLY A 535 -2.21 22.09 4.36
C GLY A 535 -3.14 21.96 5.56
N PHE A 536 -2.96 22.84 6.56
CA PHE A 536 -3.81 22.90 7.74
C PHE A 536 -5.29 23.10 7.39
N THR A 537 -5.59 24.00 6.44
CA THR A 537 -6.98 24.26 6.02
C THR A 537 -7.61 23.09 5.28
N LEU A 538 -6.82 22.36 4.47
CA LEU A 538 -7.26 21.14 3.79
C LEU A 538 -7.55 20.01 4.79
N GLU A 539 -6.70 19.81 5.79
CA GLU A 539 -6.91 18.79 6.82
C GLU A 539 -8.12 19.13 7.70
N MET A 540 -8.31 20.41 8.07
CA MET A 540 -9.49 20.88 8.79
C MET A 540 -10.84 20.61 8.07
N LEU A 541 -10.87 20.33 6.76
CA LEU A 541 -12.10 19.90 6.08
C LEU A 541 -12.60 18.53 6.57
N ARG A 542 -11.72 17.72 7.20
CA ARG A 542 -12.04 16.38 7.75
C ARG A 542 -12.46 16.38 9.22
N GLU A 543 -12.28 17.49 9.94
CA GLU A 543 -12.58 17.54 11.38
C GLU A 543 -14.09 17.62 11.69
N GLY A 544 -14.90 18.08 10.74
CA GLY A 544 -16.37 18.07 10.84
C GLY A 544 -17.04 19.41 10.53
N ASN A 545 -18.33 19.49 10.88
CA ASN A 545 -19.23 20.63 10.67
C ASN A 545 -20.44 20.58 11.62
N GLU A 546 -21.40 21.49 11.44
CA GLU A 546 -22.62 21.58 12.26
C GLU A 546 -23.55 20.34 12.20
N GLN A 547 -23.37 19.43 11.23
CA GLN A 547 -24.13 18.19 11.11
C GLN A 547 -23.43 16.97 11.72
N ARG A 548 -22.10 16.90 11.63
CA ARG A 548 -21.30 15.75 12.10
C ARG A 548 -19.86 16.15 12.45
N ASP A 549 -19.32 15.55 13.51
CA ASP A 549 -17.89 15.58 13.82
C ASP A 549 -17.10 14.60 12.93
N SER A 550 -15.77 14.56 13.07
CA SER A 550 -14.89 13.66 12.32
C SER A 550 -15.21 12.17 12.52
N ALA A 551 -15.72 11.79 13.69
CA ALA A 551 -16.13 10.41 13.98
C ALA A 551 -17.43 10.04 13.25
N GLY A 552 -18.42 10.92 13.25
CA GLY A 552 -19.67 10.79 12.49
C GLY A 552 -19.43 10.84 10.98
N LEU A 553 -18.49 11.66 10.51
CA LEU A 553 -18.04 11.68 9.13
C LEU A 553 -17.43 10.32 8.72
N GLN A 554 -16.48 9.80 9.49
CA GLN A 554 -15.84 8.51 9.18
C GLN A 554 -16.85 7.35 9.25
N THR A 555 -17.77 7.36 10.22
CA THR A 555 -18.85 6.37 10.34
C THR A 555 -19.74 6.32 9.10
N GLU A 556 -19.98 7.46 8.45
CA GLU A 556 -20.86 7.56 7.29
C GLU A 556 -20.12 7.24 5.98
N LEU A 557 -18.82 7.52 5.90
CA LEU A 557 -17.93 7.00 4.86
C LEU A 557 -17.83 5.46 4.90
N ASP A 558 -17.64 4.89 6.10
CA ASP A 558 -17.61 3.44 6.34
C ASP A 558 -18.90 2.75 5.85
N LYS A 559 -20.08 3.30 6.22
CA LYS A 559 -21.41 2.79 5.79
C LYS A 559 -21.57 2.75 4.26
N LEU A 560 -20.91 3.65 3.54
CA LEU A 560 -20.93 3.70 2.08
C LEU A 560 -19.79 2.89 1.43
N GLY A 561 -18.93 2.22 2.20
CA GLY A 561 -17.73 1.53 1.70
C GLY A 561 -16.67 2.46 1.11
N THR A 562 -16.79 3.76 1.39
CA THR A 562 -16.15 4.87 0.66
C THR A 562 -14.91 5.35 1.39
N THR A 563 -13.82 5.54 0.67
CA THR A 563 -12.61 6.17 1.21
C THR A 563 -12.54 7.62 0.75
N LEU A 564 -12.25 8.55 1.67
CA LEU A 564 -12.04 9.96 1.38
C LEU A 564 -10.75 10.45 2.02
N SER A 565 -9.96 11.19 1.25
CA SER A 565 -8.67 11.74 1.68
C SER A 565 -8.46 13.16 1.16
N THR A 566 -7.64 13.92 1.88
CA THR A 566 -7.19 15.26 1.51
C THR A 566 -5.70 15.21 1.20
N SER A 567 -5.27 15.88 0.12
CA SER A 567 -3.86 15.94 -0.26
C SER A 567 -3.45 17.32 -0.78
N ILE A 568 -2.20 17.68 -0.58
CA ILE A 568 -1.65 18.95 -1.07
C ILE A 568 -0.25 18.74 -1.67
N SER A 569 0.05 19.52 -2.70
CA SER A 569 1.29 19.52 -3.48
C SER A 569 1.84 20.95 -3.60
N GLY A 570 2.87 21.17 -4.43
CA GLY A 570 3.40 22.51 -4.67
C GLY A 570 2.34 23.51 -5.15
N ASP A 571 1.48 23.10 -6.11
CA ASP A 571 0.54 24.00 -6.80
C ASP A 571 -0.93 23.59 -6.75
N GLN A 572 -1.22 22.35 -6.36
CA GLN A 572 -2.59 21.81 -6.26
C GLN A 572 -2.89 21.32 -4.85
N ALA A 573 -4.12 21.55 -4.40
CA ALA A 573 -4.76 20.87 -3.27
C ALA A 573 -5.91 20.02 -3.81
N SER A 574 -6.31 18.94 -3.13
CA SER A 574 -7.49 18.17 -3.54
C SER A 574 -8.16 17.39 -2.41
N VAL A 575 -9.46 17.18 -2.57
CA VAL A 575 -10.23 16.12 -1.91
C VAL A 575 -10.38 14.97 -2.89
N SER A 576 -9.86 13.79 -2.57
CA SER A 576 -10.00 12.57 -3.36
C SER A 576 -10.95 11.59 -2.66
N LEU A 577 -11.81 10.92 -3.44
CA LEU A 577 -12.85 10.00 -2.97
C LEU A 577 -12.87 8.76 -3.86
N SER A 578 -12.99 7.57 -3.29
CA SER A 578 -13.23 6.33 -4.05
C SER A 578 -14.41 5.56 -3.44
N SER A 579 -15.38 5.18 -4.27
CA SER A 579 -16.65 4.58 -3.85
C SER A 579 -17.12 3.51 -4.84
N LEU A 580 -18.05 2.66 -4.38
CA LEU A 580 -18.80 1.75 -5.24
C LEU A 580 -19.76 2.56 -6.12
N SER A 581 -19.94 2.19 -7.40
CA SER A 581 -20.81 2.93 -8.33
C SER A 581 -22.26 3.09 -7.82
N SER A 582 -22.77 2.11 -7.07
CA SER A 582 -24.09 2.16 -6.41
C SER A 582 -24.21 3.24 -5.33
N ASN A 583 -23.08 3.60 -4.70
CA ASN A 583 -23.01 4.49 -3.54
C ASN A 583 -22.46 5.87 -3.90
N LEU A 584 -22.18 6.11 -5.19
CA LEU A 584 -21.56 7.32 -5.72
C LEU A 584 -22.31 8.61 -5.33
N VAL A 585 -23.64 8.64 -5.48
CA VAL A 585 -24.44 9.86 -5.22
C VAL A 585 -24.50 10.22 -3.72
N PRO A 586 -24.77 9.27 -2.79
CA PRO A 586 -24.58 9.53 -1.36
C PRO A 586 -23.16 10.01 -0.99
N SER A 587 -22.14 9.41 -1.61
CA SER A 587 -20.72 9.73 -1.35
C SER A 587 -20.34 11.13 -1.85
N LEU A 588 -20.85 11.53 -3.02
CA LEU A 588 -20.79 12.90 -3.54
C LEU A 588 -21.45 13.91 -2.59
N GLY A 589 -22.53 13.53 -1.92
CA GLY A 589 -23.17 14.32 -0.87
C GLY A 589 -22.20 14.64 0.28
N ILE A 590 -21.47 13.63 0.79
CA ILE A 590 -20.46 13.83 1.85
C ILE A 590 -19.32 14.74 1.36
N LEU A 591 -18.77 14.49 0.16
CA LEU A 591 -17.72 15.34 -0.42
C LEU A 591 -18.17 16.80 -0.56
N THR A 592 -19.42 17.00 -0.98
CA THR A 592 -20.06 18.32 -1.07
C THR A 592 -20.18 18.97 0.30
N GLU A 593 -20.68 18.26 1.30
CA GLU A 593 -20.89 18.78 2.65
C GLU A 593 -19.57 19.30 3.27
N MET A 594 -18.48 18.53 3.13
CA MET A 594 -17.14 18.90 3.62
C MET A 594 -16.54 20.11 2.90
N VAL A 595 -16.76 20.23 1.59
CA VAL A 595 -16.15 21.27 0.75
C VAL A 595 -16.98 22.56 0.71
N THR A 596 -18.26 22.50 1.03
CA THR A 596 -19.18 23.67 0.99
C THR A 596 -19.49 24.23 2.38
N ALA A 597 -19.51 23.39 3.43
CA ALA A 597 -19.88 23.77 4.79
C ALA A 597 -18.92 23.21 5.89
N PRO A 598 -17.59 23.42 5.79
CA PRO A 598 -16.65 23.02 6.85
C PRO A 598 -16.85 23.82 8.16
N GLY A 599 -16.79 23.14 9.31
CA GLY A 599 -17.02 23.76 10.62
C GLY A 599 -15.91 24.74 11.02
N PHE A 600 -14.65 24.33 10.89
CA PHE A 600 -13.48 25.07 11.40
C PHE A 600 -13.53 25.41 12.90
N ASP A 601 -14.02 24.50 13.74
CA ASP A 601 -14.23 24.80 15.16
C ASP A 601 -12.95 24.85 16.00
N GLN A 602 -12.99 25.68 17.05
CA GLN A 602 -11.77 26.13 17.74
C GLN A 602 -11.11 25.01 18.53
N GLY A 603 -11.88 24.04 19.03
CA GLY A 603 -11.35 22.83 19.67
C GLY A 603 -10.52 21.99 18.69
N ASP A 604 -11.07 21.75 17.51
CA ASP A 604 -10.42 20.93 16.48
C ASP A 604 -9.20 21.65 15.89
N ILE A 605 -9.27 22.97 15.70
CA ILE A 605 -8.12 23.81 15.35
C ILE A 605 -7.00 23.68 16.38
N ASP A 606 -7.31 23.69 17.68
CA ASP A 606 -6.27 23.59 18.72
C ASP A 606 -5.77 22.14 18.90
N GLN A 607 -6.60 21.12 18.65
CA GLN A 607 -6.22 19.71 18.57
C GLN A 607 -5.28 19.44 17.39
N LEU A 608 -5.68 19.79 16.17
CA LEU A 608 -4.87 19.60 14.95
C LEU A 608 -3.57 20.42 15.04
N LYS A 609 -3.60 21.62 15.63
CA LYS A 609 -2.40 22.41 15.94
C LYS A 609 -1.44 21.68 16.88
N ALA A 610 -1.93 21.08 17.96
CA ALA A 610 -1.09 20.29 18.86
C ALA A 610 -0.44 19.10 18.14
N GLN A 611 -1.22 18.36 17.35
CA GLN A 611 -0.72 17.26 16.52
C GLN A 611 0.33 17.73 15.50
N LYS A 612 0.11 18.85 14.81
CA LYS A 612 1.05 19.40 13.82
C LYS A 612 2.32 19.95 14.44
N LEU A 613 2.26 20.54 15.63
CA LEU A 613 3.46 20.97 16.36
C LEU A 613 4.30 19.76 16.81
N GLN A 614 3.65 18.66 17.22
CA GLN A 614 4.33 17.38 17.46
C GLN A 614 4.94 16.79 16.16
N GLN A 615 4.20 16.83 15.04
CA GLN A 615 4.69 16.41 13.73
C GLN A 615 5.95 17.20 13.33
N ILE A 616 5.93 18.53 13.42
CA ILE A 616 7.10 19.39 13.14
C ILE A 616 8.28 19.06 14.07
N GLY A 617 8.02 18.77 15.34
CA GLY A 617 9.04 18.30 16.28
C GLY A 617 9.72 17.00 15.82
N GLN A 618 8.93 16.01 15.40
CA GLN A 618 9.45 14.74 14.88
C GLN A 618 10.14 14.89 13.50
N GLU A 619 9.64 15.77 12.65
CA GLU A 619 10.26 16.06 11.34
C GLU A 619 11.69 16.62 11.51
N LYS A 620 11.91 17.47 12.53
CA LYS A 620 13.20 18.09 12.83
C LYS A 620 14.24 17.14 13.43
N THR A 621 13.82 16.05 14.08
CA THR A 621 14.76 15.06 14.65
C THR A 621 15.14 13.96 13.66
N THR A 622 14.44 13.87 12.52
CA THR A 622 14.56 12.77 11.56
C THR A 622 15.25 13.26 10.27
N PRO A 623 16.47 12.79 9.91
CA PRO A 623 17.27 13.39 8.84
C PRO A 623 16.61 13.54 7.47
N THR A 624 15.79 12.59 7.04
CA THR A 624 15.10 12.67 5.74
C THR A 624 14.07 13.80 5.69
N SER A 625 13.28 13.99 6.75
CA SER A 625 12.31 15.09 6.82
C SER A 625 12.99 16.42 7.11
N LEU A 626 14.04 16.46 7.94
CA LEU A 626 14.83 17.67 8.18
C LEU A 626 15.39 18.24 6.87
N LEU A 627 15.93 17.37 6.00
CA LEU A 627 16.34 17.75 4.64
C LEU A 627 15.16 18.28 3.81
N GLN A 628 13.98 17.66 3.87
CA GLN A 628 12.77 18.13 3.17
C GLN A 628 12.24 19.47 3.71
N ARG A 629 12.55 19.82 4.96
CA ARG A 629 12.22 21.14 5.55
C ARG A 629 13.17 22.23 5.09
N GLU A 630 14.48 21.99 5.15
CA GLU A 630 15.49 23.03 4.91
C GLU A 630 15.89 23.19 3.43
N LEU A 631 15.84 22.14 2.60
CA LEU A 631 16.27 22.22 1.20
C LEU A 631 15.50 23.27 0.36
N PRO A 632 14.17 23.45 0.51
CA PRO A 632 13.45 24.52 -0.18
C PRO A 632 13.91 25.94 0.24
N HIS A 633 14.44 26.10 1.46
CA HIS A 633 14.92 27.38 1.98
C HIS A 633 16.33 27.78 1.48
N VAL A 634 17.03 26.88 0.79
CA VAL A 634 18.32 27.19 0.10
C VAL A 634 18.18 27.18 -1.42
N LEU A 635 17.21 26.47 -1.98
CA LEU A 635 16.88 26.48 -3.40
C LEU A 635 16.16 27.76 -3.85
N TYR A 636 15.35 28.37 -2.98
CA TYR A 636 14.49 29.49 -3.31
C TYR A 636 14.73 30.70 -2.39
N SER A 637 14.50 31.92 -2.89
CA SER A 637 14.54 33.14 -2.06
C SER A 637 13.41 33.17 -1.03
N ALA A 638 13.60 33.85 0.09
CA ALA A 638 12.66 33.80 1.23
C ALA A 638 11.24 34.37 0.96
N ASP A 639 11.06 35.09 -0.14
CA ASP A 639 9.79 35.62 -0.65
C ASP A 639 9.11 34.70 -1.69
N HIS A 640 9.83 33.70 -2.19
CA HIS A 640 9.36 32.80 -3.25
C HIS A 640 8.34 31.76 -2.71
N PRO A 641 7.23 31.47 -3.43
CA PRO A 641 6.17 30.57 -2.98
C PRO A 641 6.59 29.13 -2.62
N TYR A 642 7.67 28.63 -3.21
CA TYR A 642 8.19 27.29 -2.91
C TYR A 642 9.25 27.30 -1.79
N ALA A 643 9.59 28.43 -1.18
CA ALA A 643 10.52 28.54 -0.04
C ALA A 643 9.85 28.12 1.30
N THR A 644 9.13 27.01 1.28
CA THR A 644 8.31 26.47 2.39
C THR A 644 8.62 24.98 2.56
N PRO A 645 8.59 24.41 3.79
CA PRO A 645 8.89 23.00 4.03
C PRO A 645 8.13 22.03 3.10
N ALA A 646 8.87 21.18 2.39
CA ALA A 646 8.29 20.25 1.41
C ALA A 646 7.56 19.05 2.03
N THR A 647 7.48 19.01 3.36
CA THR A 647 6.60 18.14 4.17
C THR A 647 5.16 18.66 4.25
N GLY A 648 4.92 19.92 3.88
CA GLY A 648 3.60 20.56 3.89
C GLY A 648 3.11 21.05 5.28
N SER A 649 3.76 20.64 6.37
CA SER A 649 3.39 21.01 7.74
C SER A 649 3.64 22.49 8.07
N GLY A 650 4.53 23.17 7.32
CA GLY A 650 4.87 24.57 7.57
C GLY A 650 5.76 24.77 8.80
N ASN A 651 5.64 25.94 9.45
CA ASN A 651 6.56 26.40 10.49
C ASN A 651 5.88 26.51 11.86
N ALA A 652 6.62 26.25 12.94
CA ALA A 652 6.02 26.18 14.28
C ALA A 652 5.45 27.54 14.74
N ASP A 653 6.14 28.63 14.43
CA ASP A 653 5.66 30.00 14.74
C ASP A 653 4.34 30.32 14.02
N THR A 654 4.21 29.90 12.76
CA THR A 654 2.99 30.11 11.96
C THR A 654 1.82 29.30 12.51
N LEU A 655 2.02 28.02 12.83
CA LEU A 655 0.95 27.18 13.40
C LEU A 655 0.60 27.57 14.84
N THR A 656 1.57 28.04 15.64
CA THR A 656 1.32 28.53 17.00
C THR A 656 0.45 29.80 16.97
N SER A 657 0.66 30.67 15.97
CA SER A 657 -0.06 31.93 15.82
C SER A 657 -1.31 31.89 14.92
N ILE A 658 -1.61 30.73 14.30
CA ILE A 658 -2.77 30.55 13.41
C ILE A 658 -4.10 30.76 14.14
N LYS A 659 -5.08 31.34 13.44
CA LYS A 659 -6.41 31.69 13.96
C LYS A 659 -7.48 31.18 12.99
N ARG A 660 -8.68 30.84 13.48
CA ARG A 660 -9.84 30.47 12.64
C ARG A 660 -10.06 31.44 11.48
N LYS A 661 -9.89 32.76 11.71
CA LYS A 661 -10.01 33.75 10.64
C LYS A 661 -9.03 33.50 9.48
N THR A 662 -7.75 33.20 9.76
CA THR A 662 -6.74 32.95 8.72
C THR A 662 -7.07 31.71 7.88
N ILE A 663 -7.64 30.67 8.52
CA ILE A 663 -8.09 29.43 7.88
C ILE A 663 -9.31 29.70 6.99
N VAL A 664 -10.31 30.42 7.51
CA VAL A 664 -11.52 30.82 6.78
C VAL A 664 -11.19 31.80 5.63
N ASP A 665 -10.28 32.75 5.84
CA ASP A 665 -9.78 33.67 4.81
C ASP A 665 -9.03 32.92 3.69
N TYR A 666 -8.36 31.80 4.02
CA TYR A 666 -7.68 30.96 3.05
C TYR A 666 -8.68 30.13 2.22
N TYR A 667 -9.60 29.48 2.91
CA TYR A 667 -10.68 28.70 2.31
C TYR A 667 -11.46 29.52 1.26
N ASN A 668 -11.97 30.71 1.63
CA ASN A 668 -12.75 31.56 0.71
C ASN A 668 -11.94 32.08 -0.51
N ASP A 669 -10.62 32.14 -0.41
CA ASP A 669 -9.75 32.63 -1.48
C ASP A 669 -9.35 31.52 -2.47
N TRP A 670 -9.19 30.28 -2.00
CA TRP A 670 -8.58 29.20 -2.80
C TRP A 670 -9.47 27.97 -3.00
N ILE A 671 -10.39 27.68 -2.08
CA ILE A 671 -11.29 26.53 -2.08
C ILE A 671 -12.68 27.01 -2.52
N ARG A 672 -12.90 26.97 -3.83
CA ARG A 672 -14.00 27.66 -4.53
C ARG A 672 -14.23 27.01 -5.93
N PRO A 673 -15.44 27.01 -6.49
CA PRO A 673 -15.76 26.26 -7.71
C PRO A 673 -15.06 26.80 -8.97
N ASP A 674 -14.87 28.12 -9.05
CA ASP A 674 -14.17 28.83 -10.13
C ASP A 674 -12.65 28.55 -10.16
N ASN A 675 -12.08 28.02 -9.08
CA ASN A 675 -10.67 27.61 -9.00
C ASN A 675 -10.48 26.08 -9.10
N ALA A 676 -11.57 25.34 -9.35
CA ALA A 676 -11.65 23.89 -9.16
C ALA A 676 -11.82 23.10 -10.47
N THR A 677 -11.52 21.81 -10.42
CA THR A 677 -11.90 20.83 -11.45
C THR A 677 -12.14 19.47 -10.79
N LEU A 678 -13.26 18.82 -11.12
CA LEU A 678 -13.60 17.48 -10.66
C LEU A 678 -13.20 16.44 -11.71
N PHE A 679 -12.22 15.62 -11.38
CA PHE A 679 -11.79 14.47 -12.18
C PHE A 679 -12.53 13.21 -11.71
N LEU A 680 -12.99 12.37 -12.65
CA LEU A 680 -13.61 11.08 -12.38
C LEU A 680 -13.06 9.99 -13.31
N VAL A 681 -12.83 8.79 -12.76
CA VAL A 681 -12.50 7.58 -13.54
C VAL A 681 -13.19 6.37 -12.91
N GLY A 682 -13.90 5.58 -13.72
CA GLY A 682 -14.55 4.34 -13.28
C GLY A 682 -15.87 4.05 -13.98
N ASP A 683 -16.67 3.15 -13.41
CA ASP A 683 -17.96 2.69 -13.96
C ASP A 683 -19.07 3.72 -13.72
N VAL A 684 -19.11 4.75 -14.59
CA VAL A 684 -20.06 5.88 -14.51
C VAL A 684 -20.27 6.56 -15.86
N ASN A 685 -21.51 7.00 -16.12
CA ASN A 685 -21.91 7.77 -17.30
C ASN A 685 -22.10 9.26 -16.95
N LEU A 686 -21.51 10.16 -17.74
CA LEU A 686 -21.54 11.60 -17.47
C LEU A 686 -22.96 12.21 -17.55
N GLU A 687 -23.75 11.85 -18.56
CA GLU A 687 -25.12 12.36 -18.73
C GLU A 687 -26.04 12.00 -17.55
N GLN A 688 -25.87 10.79 -17.00
CA GLN A 688 -26.60 10.30 -15.84
C GLN A 688 -26.12 10.93 -14.53
N LEU A 689 -24.84 11.28 -14.44
CA LEU A 689 -24.23 11.87 -13.24
C LEU A 689 -24.47 13.39 -13.14
N LEU A 690 -24.53 14.11 -14.26
CA LEU A 690 -24.65 15.57 -14.30
C LEU A 690 -25.81 16.14 -13.45
N PRO A 691 -27.03 15.59 -13.43
CA PRO A 691 -28.10 16.06 -12.56
C PRO A 691 -27.77 15.97 -11.06
N ALA A 692 -27.01 14.95 -10.65
CA ALA A 692 -26.56 14.80 -9.26
C ALA A 692 -25.40 15.76 -8.93
N LEU A 693 -24.51 16.03 -9.89
CA LEU A 693 -23.46 17.04 -9.75
C LEU A 693 -24.03 18.46 -9.64
N GLU A 694 -25.00 18.82 -10.47
CA GLU A 694 -25.75 20.09 -10.34
C GLU A 694 -26.44 20.17 -8.98
N GLN A 695 -27.21 19.16 -8.58
CA GLN A 695 -27.97 19.17 -7.32
C GLN A 695 -27.06 19.37 -6.09
N ASN A 696 -25.89 18.74 -6.06
CA ASN A 696 -24.99 18.80 -4.92
C ASN A 696 -24.04 20.02 -5.02
N LEU A 697 -23.26 20.11 -6.10
CA LEU A 697 -22.13 21.04 -6.19
C LEU A 697 -22.47 22.40 -6.79
N ALA A 698 -23.54 22.57 -7.58
CA ALA A 698 -23.84 23.89 -8.17
C ALA A 698 -24.40 24.90 -7.15
N THR A 699 -24.82 24.44 -5.97
CA THR A 699 -25.16 25.32 -4.83
C THR A 699 -23.93 26.01 -4.22
N TRP A 700 -22.73 25.49 -4.49
CA TRP A 700 -21.47 26.11 -4.08
C TRP A 700 -21.21 27.36 -4.94
N SER A 701 -21.18 28.54 -4.33
CA SER A 701 -21.01 29.82 -5.04
C SER A 701 -19.56 30.30 -4.96
N ALA A 702 -18.99 30.71 -6.10
CA ALA A 702 -17.78 31.54 -6.12
C ALA A 702 -18.07 32.92 -5.50
N PRO A 703 -17.21 33.46 -4.62
CA PRO A 703 -17.37 34.83 -4.13
C PRO A 703 -16.88 35.85 -5.18
N GLU A 704 -17.47 37.05 -5.20
CA GLU A 704 -17.15 38.13 -6.17
C GLU A 704 -15.67 38.55 -6.21
N LYS A 705 -14.90 38.22 -5.17
CA LYS A 705 -13.46 38.45 -5.10
C LYS A 705 -12.72 37.49 -6.04
N ALA A 706 -12.06 38.05 -7.05
CA ALA A 706 -11.21 37.30 -7.99
C ALA A 706 -10.14 36.43 -7.29
N ILE A 707 -9.86 35.27 -7.88
CA ILE A 707 -8.88 34.29 -7.40
C ILE A 707 -7.50 34.98 -7.21
N PRO A 708 -6.86 34.89 -6.03
CA PRO A 708 -5.57 35.52 -5.81
C PRO A 708 -4.50 34.95 -6.73
N GLN A 709 -3.53 35.78 -7.11
CA GLN A 709 -2.45 35.39 -8.01
C GLN A 709 -1.18 35.11 -7.21
N VAL A 710 -0.70 33.86 -7.25
CA VAL A 710 0.63 33.51 -6.71
C VAL A 710 1.69 34.16 -7.61
N LYS A 711 2.65 34.86 -7.01
CA LYS A 711 3.80 35.41 -7.74
C LYS A 711 5.02 34.53 -7.51
N PHE A 712 5.59 34.04 -8.61
CA PHE A 712 6.84 33.27 -8.61
C PHE A 712 7.97 34.15 -9.15
N PRO A 713 8.79 34.78 -8.28
CA PRO A 713 10.05 35.40 -8.69
C PRO A 713 10.95 34.39 -9.42
N GLU A 714 11.63 34.82 -10.48
CA GLU A 714 12.65 34.01 -11.13
C GLU A 714 13.91 33.95 -10.24
N ILE A 715 14.37 32.74 -9.95
CA ILE A 715 15.59 32.46 -9.19
C ILE A 715 16.72 32.20 -10.17
N ALA A 716 17.73 33.08 -10.18
CA ALA A 716 18.96 32.84 -10.92
C ALA A 716 19.70 31.61 -10.36
N GLN A 717 20.29 30.79 -11.23
CA GLN A 717 21.15 29.68 -10.79
C GLN A 717 22.34 30.21 -9.98
N PRO A 718 22.88 29.43 -9.02
CA PRO A 718 24.16 29.72 -8.39
C PRO A 718 25.27 29.84 -9.45
N SER A 719 26.21 30.78 -9.28
CA SER A 719 27.36 30.95 -10.19
C SER A 719 28.55 30.03 -9.87
N GLN A 720 28.39 29.18 -8.85
CA GLN A 720 29.32 28.17 -8.33
C GLN A 720 28.51 27.25 -7.40
N PRO A 721 28.96 26.01 -7.10
CA PRO A 721 28.21 25.12 -6.24
C PRO A 721 28.24 25.62 -4.79
N LYS A 722 27.24 25.21 -4.01
CA LYS A 722 27.16 25.50 -2.57
C LYS A 722 26.93 24.23 -1.78
N VAL A 723 27.47 24.18 -0.56
CA VAL A 723 27.35 23.02 0.33
C VAL A 723 26.77 23.46 1.66
N TYR A 724 25.65 22.86 2.03
CA TYR A 724 24.94 23.11 3.27
C TYR A 724 25.04 21.90 4.19
N LEU A 725 25.62 22.10 5.37
CA LEU A 725 25.79 21.08 6.40
C LEU A 725 24.81 21.33 7.55
N ILE A 726 24.03 20.32 7.91
CA ILE A 726 23.09 20.33 9.04
C ILE A 726 23.56 19.29 10.06
N ASN A 727 23.83 19.72 11.29
CA ASN A 727 24.36 18.83 12.31
C ASN A 727 23.30 17.92 12.93
N GLN A 728 23.53 16.61 12.83
CA GLN A 728 22.79 15.57 13.53
C GLN A 728 23.81 14.74 14.35
N PRO A 729 24.05 15.06 15.63
CA PRO A 729 24.95 14.29 16.49
C PRO A 729 24.58 12.81 16.55
N ASP A 730 25.59 11.95 16.66
CA ASP A 730 25.48 10.48 16.73
C ASP A 730 24.80 9.81 15.52
N ALA A 731 24.58 10.54 14.42
CA ALA A 731 24.05 10.00 13.18
C ALA A 731 24.92 8.84 12.67
N GLN A 732 24.31 7.65 12.53
CA GLN A 732 24.94 6.45 12.00
C GLN A 732 24.96 6.41 10.46
N GLN A 733 24.12 7.25 9.84
CA GLN A 733 24.08 7.50 8.41
C GLN A 733 23.95 9.00 8.15
N SER A 734 24.58 9.47 7.08
CA SER A 734 24.35 10.81 6.53
C SER A 734 23.30 10.75 5.43
N THR A 735 22.29 11.61 5.49
CA THR A 735 21.32 11.80 4.41
C THR A 735 21.82 12.90 3.48
N ILE A 736 21.95 12.58 2.20
CA ILE A 736 22.50 13.47 1.17
C ILE A 736 21.40 13.81 0.17
N ALA A 737 21.33 15.09 -0.23
CA ALA A 737 20.70 15.51 -1.47
C ALA A 737 21.61 16.42 -2.27
N VAL A 738 21.52 16.31 -3.60
CA VAL A 738 22.12 17.24 -4.55
C VAL A 738 21.00 17.78 -5.41
N ALA A 739 20.93 19.10 -5.55
CA ALA A 739 19.75 19.78 -6.03
C ALA A 739 20.06 20.94 -6.97
N GLN A 740 19.19 21.14 -7.94
CA GLN A 740 19.22 22.29 -8.86
C GLN A 740 17.77 22.67 -9.17
N LEU A 741 17.54 23.93 -9.54
CA LEU A 741 16.28 24.31 -10.17
C LEU A 741 16.34 24.02 -11.66
N LEU A 742 15.26 23.43 -12.19
CA LEU A 742 14.98 23.33 -13.62
C LEU A 742 13.96 24.41 -14.02
N PRO A 743 13.82 24.72 -15.33
CA PRO A 743 12.66 25.42 -15.85
C PRO A 743 11.34 24.76 -15.42
N ALA A 744 10.26 25.55 -15.39
CA ALA A 744 8.90 25.05 -15.20
C ALA A 744 8.53 24.00 -16.27
N LEU A 745 7.56 23.14 -15.98
CA LEU A 745 7.00 22.26 -17.01
C LEU A 745 6.08 23.07 -17.93
N THR A 746 6.43 23.16 -19.22
CA THR A 746 5.64 23.85 -20.25
C THR A 746 5.34 22.92 -21.42
N SER A 747 4.21 23.14 -22.10
CA SER A 747 3.71 22.24 -23.16
C SER A 747 4.37 22.44 -24.53
N ASP A 748 5.17 23.50 -24.71
CA ASP A 748 5.98 23.77 -25.90
C ASP A 748 7.34 23.03 -25.92
N GLN A 749 7.76 22.41 -24.80
CA GLN A 749 9.07 21.74 -24.66
C GLN A 749 8.97 20.23 -24.41
N LEU A 750 7.84 19.60 -24.75
CA LEU A 750 7.53 18.22 -24.33
C LEU A 750 8.49 17.15 -24.87
N ASP A 751 9.00 17.29 -26.09
CA ASP A 751 9.98 16.34 -26.63
C ASP A 751 11.32 16.40 -25.88
N GLU A 752 11.72 17.61 -25.47
CA GLU A 752 12.89 17.79 -24.61
C GLU A 752 12.65 17.30 -23.18
N GLU A 753 11.44 17.48 -22.64
CA GLU A 753 11.07 16.99 -21.29
C GLU A 753 11.04 15.46 -21.22
N LEU A 754 10.59 14.80 -22.29
CA LEU A 754 10.65 13.34 -22.39
C LEU A 754 12.09 12.86 -22.62
N SER A 755 12.88 13.56 -23.43
CA SER A 755 14.32 13.29 -23.59
C SER A 755 15.08 13.46 -22.27
N PHE A 756 14.77 14.51 -21.49
CA PHE A 756 15.32 14.70 -20.14
C PHE A 756 14.81 13.64 -19.14
N SER A 757 13.61 13.12 -19.34
CA SER A 757 13.11 12.01 -18.51
C SER A 757 13.91 10.74 -18.75
N VAL A 758 14.30 10.44 -19.99
CA VAL A 758 15.19 9.30 -20.32
C VAL A 758 16.63 9.57 -19.84
N PHE A 759 17.12 10.81 -19.93
CA PHE A 759 18.39 11.23 -19.31
C PHE A 759 18.39 10.94 -17.79
N ASN A 760 17.32 11.34 -17.10
CA ASN A 760 17.19 11.14 -15.66
C ASN A 760 17.23 9.66 -15.28
N ASP A 761 16.51 8.80 -16.01
CA ASP A 761 16.45 7.36 -15.74
C ASP A 761 17.82 6.70 -15.79
N LEU A 762 18.67 7.14 -16.73
CA LEU A 762 20.04 6.67 -16.87
C LEU A 762 20.93 7.13 -15.71
N LEU A 763 20.81 8.38 -15.29
CA LEU A 763 21.62 8.95 -14.22
C LEU A 763 21.22 8.42 -12.83
N GLY A 764 19.92 8.41 -12.50
CA GLY A 764 19.42 8.01 -11.18
C GLY A 764 17.93 7.64 -11.09
N GLY A 765 17.14 7.73 -12.17
CA GLY A 765 15.68 7.59 -12.10
C GLY A 765 15.17 6.16 -11.92
N GLU A 766 15.89 5.20 -12.49
CA GLU A 766 15.54 3.77 -12.46
C GLU A 766 16.40 2.96 -11.49
N PHE A 767 16.00 1.72 -11.18
CA PHE A 767 16.78 0.86 -10.28
C PHE A 767 18.20 0.56 -10.82
N THR A 768 18.33 0.36 -12.14
CA THR A 768 19.62 0.06 -12.81
C THR A 768 20.43 1.31 -13.20
N SER A 769 20.00 2.48 -12.74
CA SER A 769 20.65 3.77 -13.01
C SER A 769 22.06 3.89 -12.43
N ARG A 770 22.91 4.72 -13.06
CA ARG A 770 24.35 4.80 -12.75
C ARG A 770 24.63 5.14 -11.29
N ILE A 771 24.04 6.22 -10.75
CA ILE A 771 24.24 6.62 -9.34
C ILE A 771 23.76 5.53 -8.36
N ASN A 772 22.68 4.80 -8.68
CA ASN A 772 22.24 3.70 -7.83
C ASN A 772 23.19 2.51 -7.91
N MET A 773 23.54 2.04 -9.11
CA MET A 773 24.45 0.91 -9.29
C MET A 773 25.83 1.16 -8.67
N ASN A 774 26.39 2.36 -8.83
CA ASN A 774 27.61 2.81 -8.15
C ASN A 774 27.42 2.70 -6.62
N LEU A 775 26.58 3.54 -6.01
CA LEU A 775 26.53 3.67 -4.55
C LEU A 775 25.96 2.45 -3.80
N ARG A 776 25.10 1.65 -4.44
CA ARG A 776 24.38 0.52 -3.83
C ARG A 776 25.04 -0.82 -4.12
N GLU A 777 25.35 -1.13 -5.38
CA GLU A 777 25.79 -2.47 -5.78
C GLU A 777 27.33 -2.58 -5.85
N GLU A 778 28.01 -1.59 -6.44
CA GLU A 778 29.49 -1.54 -6.49
C GLU A 778 30.08 -1.16 -5.12
N LYS A 779 29.79 0.04 -4.61
CA LYS A 779 30.40 0.54 -3.37
C LYS A 779 29.75 -0.01 -2.10
N ARG A 780 28.46 -0.38 -2.16
CA ARG A 780 27.63 -0.86 -1.03
C ARG A 780 27.51 0.14 0.13
N TRP A 781 27.57 1.43 -0.18
CA TRP A 781 27.45 2.51 0.81
C TRP A 781 25.98 2.89 1.07
N SER A 782 25.08 2.63 0.12
CA SER A 782 23.65 2.91 0.28
C SER A 782 22.76 1.68 0.11
N TYR A 783 21.57 1.73 0.71
CA TYR A 783 20.45 0.86 0.34
C TYR A 783 19.77 1.30 -0.97
N GLY A 784 19.99 2.55 -1.40
CA GLY A 784 19.53 3.07 -2.68
C GLY A 784 19.79 4.56 -2.85
N ALA A 785 20.22 4.94 -4.05
CA ALA A 785 20.29 6.33 -4.50
C ALA A 785 19.33 6.52 -5.68
N ARG A 786 18.75 7.72 -5.82
CA ARG A 786 17.83 8.00 -6.93
C ARG A 786 17.76 9.47 -7.30
N SER A 787 17.45 9.76 -8.57
CA SER A 787 17.25 11.11 -9.09
C SER A 787 15.85 11.31 -9.65
N TYR A 788 15.26 12.47 -9.38
CA TYR A 788 13.93 12.83 -9.87
C TYR A 788 13.73 14.35 -9.89
N SER A 789 12.97 14.84 -10.87
CA SER A 789 12.32 16.14 -10.78
C SER A 789 10.97 16.03 -10.03
N ARG A 790 10.44 17.16 -9.56
CA ARG A 790 9.02 17.31 -9.24
C ARG A 790 8.41 18.32 -10.20
N ASP A 791 7.26 18.05 -10.80
CA ASP A 791 6.61 19.04 -11.67
C ASP A 791 5.97 20.17 -10.85
N THR A 792 6.25 21.42 -11.22
CA THR A 792 5.65 22.62 -10.63
C THR A 792 5.41 23.70 -11.69
N LYS A 793 4.53 24.66 -11.40
CA LYS A 793 4.13 25.76 -12.30
C LYS A 793 5.21 26.81 -12.53
N ALA A 794 6.16 26.94 -11.60
CA ALA A 794 7.38 27.73 -11.78
C ALA A 794 8.64 26.83 -11.71
N GLN A 795 9.83 27.43 -11.60
CA GLN A 795 11.10 26.70 -11.53
C GLN A 795 11.07 25.60 -10.45
N ARG A 796 11.44 24.38 -10.86
CA ARG A 796 11.10 23.15 -10.15
C ARG A 796 12.34 22.40 -9.67
N PRO A 797 12.31 21.70 -8.52
CA PRO A 797 13.51 21.05 -7.99
C PRO A 797 13.81 19.75 -8.75
N TYR A 798 15.02 19.67 -9.31
CA TYR A 798 15.69 18.41 -9.58
C TYR A 798 16.45 17.96 -8.33
N LEU A 799 16.37 16.67 -8.00
CA LEU A 799 16.91 16.10 -6.77
C LEU A 799 17.55 14.74 -7.03
N ILE A 800 18.86 14.63 -6.80
CA ILE A 800 19.52 13.35 -6.45
C ILE A 800 19.40 13.19 -4.94
N ARG A 801 19.02 12.02 -4.45
CA ARG A 801 18.90 11.74 -3.00
C ARG A 801 19.37 10.34 -2.64
N THR A 802 20.09 10.22 -1.53
CA THR A 802 20.52 8.94 -0.96
C THR A 802 20.69 9.03 0.56
N SER A 803 21.08 7.94 1.21
CA SER A 803 21.65 7.93 2.56
C SER A 803 22.73 6.85 2.63
N VAL A 804 23.85 7.19 3.26
CA VAL A 804 25.07 6.37 3.32
C VAL A 804 25.59 6.28 4.76
N GLN A 805 26.46 5.31 5.07
CA GLN A 805 27.12 5.30 6.39
C GLN A 805 27.91 6.60 6.61
N THR A 806 27.94 7.12 7.83
CA THR A 806 28.51 8.46 8.12
C THR A 806 29.98 8.58 7.71
N ASP A 807 30.76 7.51 7.82
CA ASP A 807 32.17 7.40 7.39
C ASP A 807 32.35 7.15 5.88
N LYS A 808 31.27 7.25 5.10
CA LYS A 808 31.25 7.21 3.62
C LYS A 808 30.67 8.48 3.00
N THR A 809 30.45 9.52 3.82
CA THR A 809 29.85 10.79 3.38
C THR A 809 30.68 11.49 2.31
N GLY A 810 31.96 11.78 2.55
CA GLY A 810 32.82 12.43 1.57
C GLY A 810 33.03 11.59 0.29
N PRO A 811 33.36 10.29 0.39
CA PRO A 811 33.47 9.41 -0.77
C PRO A 811 32.18 9.38 -1.61
N ALA A 812 31.00 9.25 -0.98
CA ALA A 812 29.72 9.25 -1.71
C ALA A 812 29.45 10.58 -2.42
N LEU A 813 29.80 11.73 -1.82
CA LEU A 813 29.68 13.03 -2.48
C LEU A 813 30.64 13.16 -3.68
N ALA A 814 31.84 12.59 -3.58
CA ALA A 814 32.81 12.56 -4.67
C ALA A 814 32.34 11.68 -5.85
N GLU A 815 31.78 10.50 -5.57
CA GLU A 815 31.17 9.62 -6.57
C GLU A 815 29.93 10.26 -7.22
N ILE A 816 29.05 10.91 -6.45
CA ILE A 816 27.88 11.63 -7.02
C ILE A 816 28.34 12.77 -7.93
N ARG A 817 29.42 13.51 -7.58
CA ARG A 817 30.01 14.53 -8.48
C ARG A 817 30.59 13.88 -9.73
N HIS A 818 31.26 12.74 -9.58
CA HIS A 818 31.85 12.02 -10.72
C HIS A 818 30.78 11.57 -11.72
N GLU A 819 29.70 10.92 -11.27
CA GLU A 819 28.58 10.50 -12.14
C GLU A 819 27.89 11.72 -12.79
N LEU A 820 27.68 12.79 -12.02
CA LEU A 820 27.13 14.06 -12.53
C LEU A 820 27.99 14.71 -13.61
N GLN A 821 29.32 14.57 -13.56
CA GLN A 821 30.23 15.12 -14.56
C GLN A 821 30.41 14.16 -15.75
N ALA A 822 30.58 12.86 -15.50
CA ALA A 822 30.87 11.83 -16.50
C ALA A 822 29.75 11.68 -17.54
N VAL A 823 28.48 11.84 -17.12
CA VAL A 823 27.31 11.76 -17.99
C VAL A 823 27.31 12.83 -19.12
N PHE A 824 28.11 13.90 -19.00
CA PHE A 824 28.25 14.96 -20.01
C PHE A 824 29.55 14.86 -20.85
N THR A 825 30.27 13.73 -20.77
CA THR A 825 31.52 13.50 -21.51
C THR A 825 31.35 12.50 -22.66
N ASP A 826 32.44 12.14 -23.35
CA ASP A 826 32.43 11.04 -24.32
C ASP A 826 32.14 9.66 -23.67
N GLU A 827 32.13 9.55 -22.34
CA GLU A 827 31.70 8.36 -21.57
C GLU A 827 30.16 8.29 -21.33
N MET A 828 29.42 9.22 -21.93
CA MET A 828 27.97 9.31 -21.88
C MET A 828 27.26 8.04 -22.41
N ALA A 829 26.07 7.80 -21.87
CA ALA A 829 24.99 6.95 -22.38
C ALA A 829 25.19 6.43 -23.81
N SER A 830 25.45 5.12 -23.96
CA SER A 830 25.49 4.50 -25.29
C SER A 830 24.11 4.52 -25.95
N ALA A 831 24.06 4.35 -27.28
CA ALA A 831 22.80 4.19 -28.00
C ALA A 831 21.96 3.01 -27.46
N ASP A 832 22.62 1.96 -26.95
CA ASP A 832 21.99 0.81 -26.33
C ASP A 832 21.41 1.16 -24.94
N GLU A 833 22.09 1.99 -24.14
CA GLU A 833 21.55 2.45 -22.85
C GLU A 833 20.33 3.36 -23.04
N VAL A 834 20.40 4.32 -23.96
CA VAL A 834 19.26 5.20 -24.29
C VAL A 834 18.08 4.38 -24.81
N THR A 835 18.34 3.43 -25.71
CA THR A 835 17.34 2.47 -26.21
C THR A 835 16.74 1.67 -25.06
N ARG A 836 17.54 1.11 -24.15
CA ARG A 836 17.08 0.33 -22.99
C ARG A 836 16.10 1.11 -22.12
N TYR A 837 16.42 2.35 -21.74
CA TYR A 837 15.54 3.15 -20.87
C TYR A 837 14.30 3.68 -21.59
N ARG A 838 14.42 4.14 -22.84
CA ARG A 838 13.28 4.54 -23.68
C ARG A 838 12.31 3.39 -23.88
N ASP A 839 12.82 2.21 -24.22
CA ASP A 839 12.01 1.03 -24.50
C ASP A 839 11.41 0.43 -23.22
N ASN A 840 12.09 0.54 -22.06
CA ASN A 840 11.49 0.23 -20.76
C ASN A 840 10.28 1.13 -20.46
N ARG A 841 10.43 2.46 -20.58
CA ARG A 841 9.32 3.41 -20.42
C ARG A 841 8.14 3.11 -21.35
N LEU A 842 8.42 2.67 -22.58
CA LEU A 842 7.40 2.31 -23.55
C LEU A 842 6.67 1.01 -23.15
N LYS A 843 7.39 0.00 -22.67
CA LYS A 843 6.82 -1.29 -22.23
C LYS A 843 5.98 -1.15 -20.95
N GLU A 844 6.39 -0.32 -20.01
CA GLU A 844 5.67 -0.10 -18.74
C GLU A 844 4.29 0.55 -18.85
N GLN A 845 3.94 1.18 -19.99
CA GLN A 845 2.71 1.98 -20.11
C GLN A 845 1.43 1.23 -19.74
N ALA A 846 1.35 -0.08 -20.02
CA ALA A 846 0.20 -0.91 -19.65
C ALA A 846 0.01 -1.02 -18.12
N GLY A 847 1.10 -1.23 -17.36
CA GLY A 847 1.05 -1.27 -15.90
C GLY A 847 0.85 0.11 -15.27
N ARG A 848 1.41 1.17 -15.89
CA ARG A 848 1.31 2.56 -15.42
C ARG A 848 -0.12 3.09 -15.37
N PHE A 849 -1.09 2.49 -16.08
CA PHE A 849 -2.52 2.87 -16.05
C PHE A 849 -3.48 1.77 -15.56
N GLU A 850 -2.96 0.72 -14.92
CA GLU A 850 -3.74 -0.48 -14.51
C GLU A 850 -4.97 -0.17 -13.64
N THR A 851 -4.89 0.77 -12.69
CA THR A 851 -5.98 1.08 -11.73
C THR A 851 -6.65 2.44 -12.01
N ASN A 852 -7.86 2.63 -11.50
CA ASN A 852 -8.63 3.86 -11.69
C ASN A 852 -7.86 5.12 -11.22
N ASP A 853 -7.24 5.08 -10.03
CA ASP A 853 -6.46 6.21 -9.48
C ASP A 853 -5.18 6.54 -10.27
N ARG A 854 -4.53 5.53 -10.88
CA ARG A 854 -3.35 5.73 -11.73
C ARG A 854 -3.74 6.51 -12.99
N LEU A 855 -4.79 6.07 -13.69
CA LEU A 855 -5.31 6.75 -14.88
C LEU A 855 -5.85 8.15 -14.55
N LEU A 856 -6.60 8.29 -13.46
CA LEU A 856 -7.11 9.58 -12.98
C LEU A 856 -5.98 10.59 -12.76
N SER A 857 -4.87 10.14 -12.17
CA SER A 857 -3.70 10.99 -11.90
C SER A 857 -2.91 11.35 -13.17
N ALA A 858 -2.95 10.51 -14.21
CA ALA A 858 -2.41 10.85 -15.52
C ALA A 858 -3.27 11.93 -16.22
N ILE A 859 -4.60 11.80 -16.16
CA ILE A 859 -5.55 12.78 -16.71
C ILE A 859 -5.46 14.11 -15.95
N SER A 860 -5.41 14.09 -14.61
CA SER A 860 -5.31 15.32 -13.83
C SER A 860 -3.96 16.03 -14.03
N ARG A 861 -2.87 15.32 -14.36
CA ARG A 861 -1.60 15.93 -14.77
C ARG A 861 -1.71 16.70 -16.09
N VAL A 862 -2.47 16.21 -17.07
CA VAL A 862 -2.65 16.91 -18.37
C VAL A 862 -3.25 18.30 -18.17
N GLU A 863 -4.36 18.41 -17.45
CA GLU A 863 -4.99 19.71 -17.17
C GLU A 863 -4.14 20.58 -16.22
N THR A 864 -3.51 19.99 -15.19
CA THR A 864 -2.73 20.73 -14.17
C THR A 864 -1.59 21.56 -14.75
N TYR A 865 -0.94 21.07 -15.80
CA TYR A 865 0.21 21.70 -16.45
C TYR A 865 -0.08 22.15 -17.90
N ASN A 866 -1.36 22.21 -18.30
CA ASN A 866 -1.81 22.62 -19.64
C ASN A 866 -1.13 21.85 -20.80
N LEU A 867 -1.02 20.53 -20.65
CA LEU A 867 -0.46 19.65 -21.68
C LEU A 867 -1.45 19.46 -22.85
N PRO A 868 -1.00 19.06 -24.05
CA PRO A 868 -1.89 18.73 -25.15
C PRO A 868 -2.93 17.69 -24.75
N GLN A 869 -4.17 17.87 -25.19
CA GLN A 869 -5.30 17.05 -24.72
C GLN A 869 -5.20 15.56 -25.11
N ASN A 870 -4.45 15.27 -26.18
CA ASN A 870 -4.10 13.92 -26.65
C ASN A 870 -2.69 13.47 -26.20
N TYR A 871 -2.06 14.13 -25.24
CA TYR A 871 -0.70 13.82 -24.76
C TYR A 871 -0.55 12.35 -24.34
N LEU A 872 -1.55 11.75 -23.70
CA LEU A 872 -1.52 10.34 -23.28
C LEU A 872 -1.57 9.36 -24.47
N GLU A 873 -2.26 9.73 -25.56
CA GLU A 873 -2.30 8.95 -26.80
C GLU A 873 -0.98 9.07 -27.58
N GLN A 874 -0.41 10.27 -27.60
CA GLN A 874 0.84 10.58 -28.28
C GLN A 874 2.08 10.09 -27.54
N TYR A 875 2.03 9.92 -26.21
CA TYR A 875 3.17 9.61 -25.33
C TYR A 875 4.07 8.48 -25.87
N ALA A 876 3.46 7.40 -26.36
CA ALA A 876 4.17 6.24 -26.90
C ALA A 876 4.90 6.53 -28.23
N ASP A 877 4.43 7.48 -29.03
CA ASP A 877 5.03 7.89 -30.30
C ASP A 877 6.04 9.03 -30.11
N LEU A 878 5.81 9.93 -29.14
CA LEU A 878 6.81 10.91 -28.67
C LEU A 878 8.04 10.21 -28.08
N LEU A 879 7.85 9.19 -27.24
CA LEU A 879 8.97 8.39 -26.70
C LEU A 879 9.82 7.74 -27.80
N LYS A 880 9.21 7.21 -28.88
CA LYS A 880 9.96 6.58 -29.99
C LYS A 880 10.82 7.57 -30.77
N GLY A 881 10.49 8.86 -30.74
CA GLY A 881 11.28 9.93 -31.35
C GLY A 881 12.57 10.27 -30.59
N ILE A 882 12.79 9.70 -29.40
CA ILE A 882 13.96 9.97 -28.57
C ILE A 882 15.17 9.16 -29.04
N ASP A 883 16.29 9.86 -29.22
CA ASP A 883 17.61 9.32 -29.54
C ASP A 883 18.69 9.86 -28.58
N THR A 884 19.94 9.44 -28.78
CA THR A 884 21.06 9.83 -27.91
C THR A 884 21.43 11.31 -28.03
N GLU A 885 21.18 11.97 -29.16
CA GLU A 885 21.46 13.40 -29.34
C GLU A 885 20.39 14.24 -28.63
N SER A 886 19.11 13.85 -28.73
CA SER A 886 18.03 14.53 -27.99
C SER A 886 18.17 14.35 -26.48
N VAL A 887 18.57 13.16 -26.00
CA VAL A 887 18.88 12.90 -24.58
C VAL A 887 20.07 13.74 -24.10
N ARG A 888 21.14 13.85 -24.89
CA ARG A 888 22.30 14.69 -24.57
C ARG A 888 21.90 16.16 -24.46
N ALA A 889 21.34 16.73 -25.53
CA ALA A 889 20.95 18.14 -25.57
C ALA A 889 19.92 18.49 -24.48
N ALA A 890 19.01 17.58 -24.15
CA ALA A 890 18.04 17.79 -23.07
C ALA A 890 18.68 17.76 -21.67
N GLY A 891 19.78 17.03 -21.47
CA GLY A 891 20.62 17.04 -20.28
C GLY A 891 21.44 18.32 -20.19
N ASP A 892 22.29 18.59 -21.19
CA ASP A 892 23.19 19.76 -21.28
C ASP A 892 22.45 21.09 -21.06
N LYS A 893 21.21 21.18 -21.56
CA LYS A 893 20.34 22.37 -21.44
C LYS A 893 19.72 22.55 -20.04
N ARG A 894 19.62 21.48 -19.24
CA ARG A 894 18.85 21.47 -17.98
C ARG A 894 19.70 21.32 -16.72
N LEU A 895 20.85 20.66 -16.76
CA LEU A 895 21.66 20.39 -15.58
C LEU A 895 23.10 20.89 -15.76
N ASP A 896 23.59 21.60 -14.74
CA ASP A 896 24.97 22.07 -14.65
C ASP A 896 25.56 21.64 -13.28
N PRO A 897 26.39 20.58 -13.24
CA PRO A 897 27.05 20.09 -12.03
C PRO A 897 27.81 21.17 -11.25
N GLU A 898 28.35 22.18 -11.93
CA GLU A 898 29.16 23.24 -11.35
C GLU A 898 28.30 24.39 -10.77
N THR A 899 26.97 24.23 -10.74
CA THR A 899 26.03 25.15 -10.06
C THR A 899 25.22 24.49 -8.95
N MET A 900 25.31 23.17 -8.77
CA MET A 900 24.38 22.44 -7.91
C MET A 900 24.55 22.76 -6.41
N ILE A 901 23.42 22.69 -5.71
CA ILE A 901 23.33 22.84 -4.25
C ILE A 901 23.40 21.45 -3.61
N TRP A 902 24.41 21.25 -2.78
CA TRP A 902 24.66 20.05 -2.01
C TRP A 902 24.13 20.26 -0.59
N MET A 903 23.32 19.34 -0.07
CA MET A 903 22.85 19.37 1.32
C MET A 903 23.11 18.03 2.00
N VAL A 904 23.72 18.08 3.18
CA VAL A 904 24.04 16.89 3.98
C VAL A 904 23.54 17.07 5.41
N VAL A 905 22.72 16.13 5.87
CA VAL A 905 22.33 15.99 7.27
C VAL A 905 23.13 14.84 7.87
N GLY A 906 23.97 15.12 8.86
CA GLY A 906 24.86 14.13 9.46
C GLY A 906 25.71 14.70 10.61
N ASP A 907 26.57 13.87 11.17
CA ASP A 907 27.39 14.23 12.33
C ASP A 907 28.62 15.04 11.92
N LEU A 908 28.60 16.36 12.15
CA LEU A 908 29.61 17.27 11.59
C LEU A 908 31.00 17.09 12.21
N GLU A 909 31.11 16.61 13.45
CA GLU A 909 32.41 16.27 14.06
C GLU A 909 33.14 15.19 13.27
N LYS A 910 32.38 14.34 12.57
CA LYS A 910 32.87 13.23 11.75
C LYS A 910 33.02 13.61 10.27
N ILE A 911 32.07 14.37 9.70
CA ILE A 911 32.02 14.60 8.23
C ILE A 911 32.60 15.94 7.75
N GLU A 912 32.55 17.02 8.54
CA GLU A 912 32.74 18.38 8.02
C GLU A 912 34.12 18.59 7.35
N LYS A 913 35.18 18.11 8.01
CA LYS A 913 36.56 18.24 7.51
C LYS A 913 36.75 17.55 6.15
N GLU A 914 36.10 16.42 5.94
CA GLU A 914 36.18 15.67 4.68
C GLU A 914 35.41 16.38 3.58
N VAL A 915 34.16 16.80 3.86
CA VAL A 915 33.33 17.54 2.90
C VAL A 915 34.00 18.84 2.45
N ARG A 916 34.63 19.59 3.37
CA ARG A 916 35.44 20.78 3.04
C ARG A 916 36.66 20.44 2.17
N ALA A 917 37.28 19.28 2.34
CA ALA A 917 38.48 18.88 1.58
C ALA A 917 38.18 18.47 0.13
N LEU A 918 36.93 18.11 -0.20
CA LEU A 918 36.53 17.76 -1.57
C LEU A 918 36.49 18.94 -2.55
N GLY A 919 36.52 20.18 -2.03
CA GLY A 919 36.42 21.40 -2.83
C GLY A 919 35.12 21.48 -3.65
N LEU A 920 34.00 20.98 -3.11
CA LEU A 920 32.71 20.98 -3.81
C LEU A 920 32.16 22.40 -4.02
N GLY A 921 32.41 23.32 -3.09
CA GLY A 921 31.88 24.70 -3.12
C GLY A 921 32.04 25.36 -1.76
N ASP A 922 31.42 26.53 -1.56
CA ASP A 922 31.38 27.17 -0.25
C ASP A 922 30.56 26.33 0.75
N VAL A 923 31.16 25.99 1.90
CA VAL A 923 30.55 25.12 2.92
C VAL A 923 30.02 25.94 4.10
N GLU A 924 28.71 26.10 4.14
CA GLU A 924 27.91 26.77 5.18
C GLU A 924 27.31 25.74 6.16
N ILE A 925 27.31 26.04 7.46
CA ILE A 925 26.63 25.23 8.48
C ILE A 925 25.28 25.85 8.79
N LEU A 926 24.21 25.17 8.42
CA LEU A 926 22.85 25.60 8.71
C LEU A 926 22.45 25.21 10.14
N GLN A 927 21.84 26.16 10.84
CA GLN A 927 21.00 25.88 11.99
C GLN A 927 19.55 25.73 11.49
N PRO A 928 18.87 24.59 11.74
CA PRO A 928 17.47 24.40 11.33
C PRO A 928 16.53 25.50 11.84
N LYS A 929 15.55 25.87 11.04
CA LYS A 929 14.65 27.01 11.34
C LYS A 929 13.54 26.63 12.32
N GLY A 930 12.92 27.66 12.92
CA GLY A 930 11.80 27.58 13.87
C GLY A 930 10.52 26.95 13.30
#